data_AF-A0A518K5V3-F1
#
_entry.id   AF-A0A518K5V3-F1
#
_cell.length_a   1.000
_cell.length_b   1.000
_cell.length_c   1.000
_cell.angle_alpha   90.00
_cell.angle_beta   90.00
_cell.angle_gamma   90.00
#
_symmetry.space_group_name_H-M   'P 1'
#
loop_
_entity.id
_entity.type
_entity.pdbx_description
1 polymer ?
#
loop_
_entity_poly.entity_id
_entity_poly.type
_entity_poly.pdbx_seq_one_letter_code
_entity_poly.pdbx_strand_id
1 'polypeptide(L)'
;MTTLVRVAATLVALLAWTPGLRAQQIKAFPQAEGYGENARGGRGGDVYHVTKLNDDGSVGTLRYGIENAPGAGRTIVFDVGGWINLNSKLGVTRDNITIAGQTAPGGGVGVKGHQFSVGADNIIVRHMRFRPGKGAGRVDSISVSSGHDIIFDHISAGFSYDENASANATSRGGVYNLTFQHSAIAYGLEDHSAGSLIQNVNNLSYHHNLYAHNHTRNPKARVEGDGMDWVNNVVYDYNNGFIAGDSDTTDYFWKVNFDGNYYITGPGDGGRPMINSGREHNYGLYFGTNAYDNDGDAQHDGVIYTGEDRRTLTNVVTGTYTWSETRYGTKDVWQSETPQDAYERVLANFGATPWNRDEVDQRTHDNVVNRTGSLITRESDLAGISNGGFGTLAAGSAPNDRDSDGIPDEWENRHGTNPLSPNNNGDFDQDGYTDLEEYLNDIAASKAIGVLDFSGVGRYADWGRWTRQWEPSRLDDVRVATGAAFVDAVGQKAGSLFIGGAPSSNGRLYVTSGWIEVTDNLVVSGAGRVEQHGGETRVLNGGVEVEGGAYRLLGGELSTPSLTISSTADFEFKGGVLATDEIDGDILNQGGRLEIGAAGATMAILNGDLALSAGVLAVELDSASNADALLVSGDIVLGGVLDVTTLGSYVPANGARWAILGGASLTGAFESVTPGFSIEEIDNVLWLVAGPGASQSVPETTGVVLVLGAATLLLVARRRPTAACGLAAALTLSLTASAQAVTIATIADAQLSENGTTGLGDATDSGSGTGSSLNARWNYASTPSNRNEWIALKFDLSAYADKSRLNNVSLRPTMFRGNANNSQTLRLYALTPGTAGEDWNESTITYGAMPGFTFDSFSTTNLLNVGGPLVDLGNFGYSGYTGEGNVGVINPASLTNLVQSMGDNDLLTLLVSYGASANGQWRIASREATATETSALTGPAGTFAARLDFDVTYGGVLGDYNDDGVVDAADYTVWRDSGSAPLPNEEVSPGVNDIADYLYWAERYGATDTGLPATAVPEPATLLMIAAVAAGNLSRRR
;
A
#
# COMPACT_ATOMS: atom_id res chain seq x y z
N MET A 1 45.14 43.12 -5.06
CA MET A 1 45.69 41.75 -5.03
C MET A 1 45.41 40.98 -3.73
N THR A 2 44.89 41.63 -2.68
CA THR A 2 44.64 40.99 -1.37
C THR A 2 43.17 40.64 -1.10
N THR A 3 42.22 41.10 -1.94
CA THR A 3 40.78 40.80 -1.76
C THR A 3 40.30 39.60 -2.59
N LEU A 4 40.98 39.28 -3.69
CA LEU A 4 40.65 38.15 -4.57
C LEU A 4 41.10 36.78 -4.03
N VAL A 5 42.11 36.75 -3.16
CA VAL A 5 42.66 35.49 -2.59
C VAL A 5 41.79 34.97 -1.43
N ARG A 6 41.04 35.85 -0.75
CA ARG A 6 40.13 35.43 0.35
C ARG A 6 38.78 34.89 -0.15
N VAL A 7 38.31 35.28 -1.34
CA VAL A 7 37.05 34.78 -1.91
C VAL A 7 37.24 33.41 -2.58
N ALA A 8 38.40 33.16 -3.19
CA ALA A 8 38.73 31.87 -3.79
C ALA A 8 38.91 30.75 -2.74
N ALA A 9 39.44 31.06 -1.55
CA ALA A 9 39.58 30.09 -0.46
C ALA A 9 38.23 29.68 0.15
N THR A 10 37.22 30.56 0.14
CA THR A 10 35.88 30.25 0.63
C THR A 10 35.04 29.46 -0.39
N LEU A 11 35.25 29.67 -1.69
CA LEU A 11 34.53 28.91 -2.73
C LEU A 11 35.03 27.47 -2.91
N VAL A 12 36.32 27.20 -2.68
CA VAL A 12 36.86 25.83 -2.73
C VAL A 12 36.43 25.02 -1.50
N ALA A 13 36.09 25.67 -0.38
CA ALA A 13 35.51 25.00 0.79
C ALA A 13 34.01 24.65 0.62
N LEU A 14 33.28 25.34 -0.27
CA LEU A 14 31.86 25.08 -0.55
C LEU A 14 31.61 24.07 -1.69
N LEU A 15 32.61 23.79 -2.53
CA LEU A 15 32.53 22.80 -3.61
C LEU A 15 32.94 21.38 -3.20
N ALA A 16 33.21 21.14 -1.91
CA ALA A 16 33.42 19.81 -1.35
C ALA A 16 32.15 19.16 -0.76
N TRP A 17 30.99 19.82 -0.87
CA TRP A 17 29.69 19.37 -0.36
C TRP A 17 28.66 19.24 -1.50
N THR A 18 28.94 18.39 -2.49
CA THR A 18 27.85 17.69 -3.17
C THR A 18 27.76 16.33 -2.52
N PRO A 19 26.79 16.05 -1.62
CA PRO A 19 26.47 14.66 -1.34
C PRO A 19 26.08 14.06 -2.69
N GLY A 20 26.88 13.11 -3.19
CA GLY A 20 26.40 12.27 -4.27
C GLY A 20 25.09 11.66 -3.79
N LEU A 21 24.05 11.71 -4.63
CA LEU A 21 22.86 10.87 -4.49
C LEU A 21 23.34 9.42 -4.48
N ARG A 22 23.71 8.91 -3.31
CA ARG A 22 23.74 7.48 -3.06
C ARG A 22 22.29 7.09 -2.81
N ALA A 23 21.79 6.14 -3.58
CA ALA A 23 20.61 5.40 -3.17
C ALA A 23 20.85 4.94 -1.72
N GLN A 24 19.99 5.37 -0.81
CA GLN A 24 20.10 5.05 0.60
C GLN A 24 19.95 3.53 0.73
N GLN A 25 20.88 2.88 1.44
CA GLN A 25 20.80 1.45 1.68
C GLN A 25 19.59 1.19 2.58
N ILE A 26 18.60 0.47 2.06
CA ILE A 26 17.35 0.14 2.78
C ILE A 26 17.67 -0.94 3.82
N LYS A 27 17.20 -0.74 5.06
CA LYS A 27 17.37 -1.71 6.15
C LYS A 27 16.57 -3.00 5.88
N ALA A 28 16.81 -4.03 6.69
CA ALA A 28 16.07 -5.29 6.66
C ALA A 28 14.59 -5.05 6.98
N PHE A 29 14.33 -4.15 7.92
CA PHE A 29 13.05 -3.57 8.29
C PHE A 29 13.35 -2.25 9.03
N PRO A 30 12.38 -1.33 9.19
CA PRO A 30 12.64 0.01 9.74
C PRO A 30 13.35 0.02 11.10
N GLN A 31 13.01 -0.93 11.99
CA GLN A 31 13.57 -1.07 13.33
C GLN A 31 14.87 -1.90 13.40
N ALA A 32 15.41 -2.37 12.27
CA ALA A 32 16.63 -3.16 12.27
C ALA A 32 17.84 -2.28 12.65
N GLU A 33 18.69 -2.80 13.54
CA GLU A 33 19.89 -2.13 14.03
C GLU A 33 21.10 -3.09 14.04
N GLY A 34 22.30 -2.52 14.20
CA GLY A 34 23.53 -3.29 14.29
C GLY A 34 24.03 -3.83 12.96
N TYR A 35 24.95 -4.80 13.00
CA TYR A 35 25.66 -5.20 11.80
C TYR A 35 24.80 -5.93 10.75
N GLY A 36 23.79 -6.69 11.16
CA GLY A 36 22.84 -7.37 10.28
C GLY A 36 21.71 -6.48 9.75
N GLU A 37 21.68 -5.18 10.09
CA GLU A 37 20.59 -4.25 9.75
C GLU A 37 20.29 -4.13 8.25
N ASN A 38 21.22 -4.52 7.38
CA ASN A 38 21.11 -4.38 5.92
C ASN A 38 20.81 -5.71 5.22
N ALA A 39 20.46 -6.77 5.96
CA ALA A 39 20.04 -8.04 5.38
C ALA A 39 18.83 -7.81 4.47
N ARG A 40 18.91 -8.24 3.20
CA ARG A 40 17.79 -8.09 2.25
C ARG A 40 16.68 -9.13 2.48
N GLY A 41 17.04 -10.31 2.99
CA GLY A 41 16.09 -11.42 3.09
C GLY A 41 15.44 -11.77 1.75
N GLY A 42 14.15 -12.07 1.78
CA GLY A 42 13.33 -12.44 0.62
C GLY A 42 12.79 -11.29 -0.24
N ARG A 43 13.17 -10.03 0.02
CA ARG A 43 12.63 -8.84 -0.67
C ARG A 43 12.69 -8.95 -2.19
N GLY A 44 11.56 -8.75 -2.86
CA GLY A 44 11.43 -8.87 -4.32
C GLY A 44 11.36 -10.32 -4.83
N GLY A 45 11.29 -11.29 -3.92
CA GLY A 45 11.26 -12.73 -4.19
C GLY A 45 9.85 -13.31 -4.30
N ASP A 46 9.74 -14.63 -4.17
CA ASP A 46 8.45 -15.32 -4.08
C ASP A 46 7.95 -15.41 -2.63
N VAL A 47 6.64 -15.63 -2.48
CA VAL A 47 5.99 -15.84 -1.19
C VAL A 47 5.66 -17.32 -1.05
N TYR A 48 5.99 -17.89 0.10
CA TYR A 48 5.74 -19.29 0.38
C TYR A 48 4.97 -19.47 1.68
N HIS A 49 3.80 -20.08 1.57
CA HIS A 49 2.91 -20.35 2.69
C HIS A 49 3.22 -21.70 3.35
N VAL A 50 3.53 -21.67 4.65
CA VAL A 50 3.56 -22.85 5.51
C VAL A 50 2.13 -23.14 5.95
N THR A 51 1.57 -24.21 5.41
CA THR A 51 0.19 -24.68 5.67
C THR A 51 0.14 -25.94 6.54
N LYS A 52 1.31 -26.52 6.89
CA LYS A 52 1.41 -27.76 7.66
C LYS A 52 2.54 -27.72 8.69
N LEU A 53 2.30 -28.37 9.83
CA LEU A 53 3.25 -28.46 10.95
C LEU A 53 4.14 -29.74 10.94
N ASN A 54 4.01 -30.62 9.94
CA ASN A 54 4.88 -31.77 9.79
C ASN A 54 6.24 -31.38 9.19
N ASP A 55 7.27 -32.18 9.47
CA ASP A 55 8.64 -31.98 8.97
C ASP A 55 9.06 -33.09 7.97
N ASP A 56 8.23 -33.37 6.97
CA ASP A 56 8.47 -34.44 5.99
C ASP A 56 9.04 -33.97 4.64
N GLY A 57 9.31 -32.67 4.51
CA GLY A 57 9.82 -32.07 3.27
C GLY A 57 8.80 -31.99 2.15
N SER A 58 7.50 -32.21 2.40
CA SER A 58 6.44 -32.00 1.41
C SER A 58 6.06 -30.52 1.28
N VAL A 59 5.47 -30.15 0.13
CA VAL A 59 4.91 -28.80 -0.09
C VAL A 59 3.92 -28.43 1.01
N GLY A 60 4.02 -27.19 1.49
CA GLY A 60 3.28 -26.66 2.65
C GLY A 60 4.02 -26.78 3.98
N THR A 61 5.17 -27.46 4.04
CA THR A 61 6.02 -27.52 5.25
C THR A 61 7.07 -26.42 5.28
N LEU A 62 7.50 -26.01 6.48
CA LEU A 62 8.61 -25.07 6.67
C LEU A 62 9.90 -25.57 6.02
N ARG A 63 10.21 -26.87 6.16
CA ARG A 63 11.39 -27.47 5.53
C ARG A 63 11.41 -27.28 4.02
N TYR A 64 10.30 -27.58 3.35
CA TYR A 64 10.21 -27.40 1.90
C TYR A 64 10.39 -25.92 1.52
N GLY A 65 9.81 -24.99 2.28
CA GLY A 65 9.95 -23.55 2.08
C GLY A 65 11.41 -23.09 2.09
N ILE A 66 12.18 -23.55 3.09
CA ILE A 66 13.60 -23.23 3.26
C ILE A 66 14.47 -23.89 2.18
N GLU A 67 14.26 -25.18 1.90
CA GLU A 67 15.15 -25.96 1.04
C GLU A 67 14.96 -25.67 -0.46
N ASN A 68 13.85 -25.04 -0.87
CA ASN A 68 13.49 -24.83 -2.28
C ASN A 68 13.33 -23.35 -2.69
N ALA A 69 13.93 -22.41 -1.95
CA ALA A 69 13.89 -20.97 -2.29
C ALA A 69 14.44 -20.70 -3.72
N PRO A 70 13.84 -19.84 -4.55
CA PRO A 70 14.38 -19.50 -5.86
C PRO A 70 15.60 -18.57 -5.73
N GLY A 71 16.32 -18.34 -6.83
CA GLY A 71 17.49 -17.44 -6.82
C GLY A 71 17.15 -15.97 -6.55
N ALA A 72 15.90 -15.56 -6.82
CA ALA A 72 15.41 -14.20 -6.54
C ALA A 72 15.15 -13.91 -5.05
N GLY A 73 15.15 -14.96 -4.20
CA GLY A 73 14.81 -14.87 -2.78
C GLY A 73 13.38 -15.34 -2.48
N ARG A 74 13.08 -15.53 -1.19
CA ARG A 74 11.78 -16.02 -0.70
C ARG A 74 11.41 -15.43 0.65
N THR A 75 10.17 -14.99 0.79
CA THR A 75 9.55 -14.70 2.09
C THR A 75 8.64 -15.85 2.49
N ILE A 76 8.92 -16.47 3.63
CA ILE A 76 8.16 -17.59 4.19
C ILE A 76 7.18 -17.04 5.21
N VAL A 77 5.89 -17.18 4.91
CA VAL A 77 4.75 -16.83 5.77
C VAL A 77 4.07 -18.10 6.28
N PHE A 78 3.27 -17.98 7.33
CA PHE A 78 2.62 -19.09 8.03
C PHE A 78 1.11 -18.93 8.08
N ASP A 79 0.39 -19.91 7.54
CA ASP A 79 -1.08 -20.00 7.62
C ASP A 79 -1.53 -20.81 8.85
N VAL A 80 -0.58 -21.47 9.52
CA VAL A 80 -0.80 -22.32 10.68
C VAL A 80 0.17 -21.99 11.81
N GLY A 81 -0.37 -21.90 13.03
CA GLY A 81 0.40 -21.77 14.27
C GLY A 81 0.55 -23.10 15.01
N GLY A 82 1.66 -23.27 15.72
CA GLY A 82 1.94 -24.48 16.49
C GLY A 82 3.41 -24.91 16.50
N TRP A 83 3.66 -26.06 17.14
CA TRP A 83 4.98 -26.69 17.16
C TRP A 83 5.20 -27.57 15.93
N ILE A 84 6.30 -27.30 15.21
CA ILE A 84 6.86 -28.17 14.20
C ILE A 84 7.87 -29.09 14.89
N ASN A 85 7.57 -30.40 14.94
CA ASN A 85 8.52 -31.39 15.44
C ASN A 85 9.46 -31.75 14.31
N LEU A 86 10.71 -31.33 14.42
CA LEU A 86 11.72 -31.64 13.43
C LEU A 86 12.04 -33.13 13.45
N ASN A 87 12.29 -33.70 12.28
CA ASN A 87 12.78 -35.07 12.08
C ASN A 87 14.32 -35.11 11.96
N SER A 88 14.94 -33.97 11.69
CA SER A 88 16.40 -33.80 11.59
C SER A 88 16.76 -32.30 11.68
N LYS A 89 18.06 -31.98 11.70
CA LYS A 89 18.54 -30.59 11.62
C LYS A 89 17.83 -29.83 10.48
N LEU A 90 17.30 -28.64 10.77
CA LEU A 90 16.71 -27.75 9.77
C LEU A 90 17.75 -26.70 9.37
N GLY A 91 18.25 -26.78 8.14
CA GLY A 91 19.38 -25.95 7.68
C GLY A 91 18.99 -24.96 6.58
N VAL A 92 19.16 -23.67 6.85
CA VAL A 92 19.09 -22.60 5.85
C VAL A 92 20.42 -22.56 5.11
N THR A 93 20.41 -23.06 3.88
CA THR A 93 21.60 -23.21 3.02
C THR A 93 21.46 -22.52 1.66
N ARG A 94 20.42 -21.68 1.53
CA ARG A 94 20.11 -20.88 0.34
C ARG A 94 19.98 -19.43 0.78
N ASP A 95 20.47 -18.53 -0.05
CA ASP A 95 20.53 -17.11 0.25
C ASP A 95 19.17 -16.43 0.08
N ASN A 96 19.04 -15.21 0.59
CA ASN A 96 17.89 -14.33 0.39
C ASN A 96 16.56 -14.92 0.91
N ILE A 97 16.53 -15.32 2.19
CA ILE A 97 15.33 -15.87 2.84
C ILE A 97 14.90 -15.00 4.01
N THR A 98 13.62 -14.64 4.02
CA THR A 98 12.92 -14.12 5.20
C THR A 98 12.03 -15.22 5.78
N ILE A 99 12.15 -15.50 7.08
CA ILE A 99 11.21 -16.36 7.83
C ILE A 99 10.41 -15.45 8.76
N ALA A 100 9.15 -15.19 8.41
CA ALA A 100 8.29 -14.23 9.09
C ALA A 100 7.33 -14.92 10.07
N GLY A 101 7.83 -15.30 11.25
CA GLY A 101 7.04 -16.01 12.26
C GLY A 101 5.84 -15.22 12.80
N GLN A 102 5.83 -13.89 12.64
CA GLN A 102 4.76 -13.01 13.10
C GLN A 102 3.43 -13.20 12.37
N THR A 103 3.45 -13.79 11.17
CA THR A 103 2.21 -14.09 10.43
C THR A 103 1.49 -15.32 10.97
N ALA A 104 2.17 -16.16 11.77
CA ALA A 104 1.60 -17.41 12.24
C ALA A 104 0.41 -17.13 13.17
N PRO A 105 -0.78 -17.70 12.91
CA PRO A 105 -1.97 -17.39 13.69
C PRO A 105 -1.93 -18.03 15.08
N GLY A 106 -2.83 -17.58 15.96
CA GLY A 106 -2.97 -18.15 17.31
C GLY A 106 -1.80 -17.78 18.23
N GLY A 107 -1.14 -18.80 18.80
CA GLY A 107 0.02 -18.63 19.69
C GLY A 107 1.36 -18.46 18.96
N GLY A 108 1.35 -18.35 17.64
CA GLY A 108 2.55 -18.28 16.80
C GLY A 108 3.15 -19.66 16.50
N VAL A 109 4.41 -19.69 16.08
CA VAL A 109 5.09 -20.90 15.57
C VAL A 109 6.43 -21.14 16.27
N GLY A 110 6.84 -22.41 16.31
CA GLY A 110 8.14 -22.82 16.85
C GLY A 110 8.59 -24.18 16.35
N VAL A 111 9.90 -24.43 16.39
CA VAL A 111 10.51 -25.72 16.04
C VAL A 111 11.09 -26.40 17.28
N LYS A 112 10.92 -27.73 17.39
CA LYS A 112 11.48 -28.54 18.47
C LYS A 112 12.02 -29.90 18.00
N GLY A 113 12.80 -30.55 18.86
CA GLY A 113 13.36 -31.89 18.63
C GLY A 113 14.74 -31.92 17.97
N HIS A 114 15.12 -30.91 17.19
CA HIS A 114 16.45 -30.79 16.56
C HIS A 114 16.90 -29.34 16.42
N GLN A 115 18.18 -29.16 16.07
CA GLN A 115 18.83 -27.87 15.82
C GLN A 115 18.28 -27.16 14.58
N PHE A 116 18.16 -25.84 14.67
CA PHE A 116 18.06 -24.93 13.53
C PHE A 116 19.43 -24.35 13.21
N SER A 117 19.79 -24.25 11.92
CA SER A 117 21.11 -23.74 11.52
C SER A 117 21.05 -22.85 10.29
N VAL A 118 21.93 -21.85 10.25
CA VAL A 118 22.12 -20.94 9.12
C VAL A 118 23.55 -21.09 8.58
N GLY A 119 23.64 -21.18 7.26
CA GLY A 119 24.90 -21.30 6.51
C GLY A 119 24.78 -20.66 5.12
N ALA A 120 24.13 -19.50 5.03
CA ALA A 120 23.76 -18.81 3.79
C ALA A 120 23.75 -17.29 4.02
N ASP A 121 23.71 -16.51 2.93
CA ASP A 121 23.77 -15.06 2.93
C ASP A 121 22.37 -14.40 2.91
N ASN A 122 22.25 -13.18 3.42
CA ASN A 122 21.03 -12.36 3.41
C ASN A 122 19.83 -13.06 4.05
N ILE A 123 19.91 -13.35 5.35
CA ILE A 123 18.89 -14.12 6.08
C ILE A 123 18.23 -13.26 7.14
N ILE A 124 16.89 -13.21 7.12
CA ILE A 124 16.07 -12.56 8.15
C ILE A 124 15.22 -13.64 8.82
N VAL A 125 15.28 -13.73 10.15
CA VAL A 125 14.41 -14.62 10.95
C VAL A 125 13.77 -13.81 12.05
N ARG A 126 12.42 -13.74 12.04
CA ARG A 126 11.66 -12.97 13.02
C ARG A 126 10.58 -13.78 13.71
N HIS A 127 10.31 -13.50 14.98
CA HIS A 127 9.13 -14.00 15.72
C HIS A 127 9.01 -15.54 15.78
N MET A 128 10.15 -16.24 15.84
CA MET A 128 10.25 -17.71 15.83
C MET A 128 10.77 -18.26 17.16
N ARG A 129 10.33 -19.48 17.52
CA ARG A 129 10.83 -20.21 18.70
C ARG A 129 11.69 -21.42 18.31
N PHE A 130 12.80 -21.63 19.02
CA PHE A 130 13.75 -22.71 18.79
C PHE A 130 14.04 -23.44 20.10
N ARG A 131 13.48 -24.64 20.25
CA ARG A 131 13.57 -25.44 21.48
C ARG A 131 13.84 -26.91 21.18
N PRO A 132 15.09 -27.32 20.87
CA PRO A 132 15.41 -28.69 20.49
C PRO A 132 15.08 -29.68 21.62
N GLY A 133 15.35 -29.28 22.86
CA GLY A 133 15.13 -30.05 24.06
C GLY A 133 16.20 -31.11 24.33
N LYS A 134 16.24 -31.63 25.55
CA LYS A 134 17.27 -32.55 26.05
C LYS A 134 17.41 -33.81 25.22
N GLY A 135 16.29 -34.30 24.68
CA GLY A 135 16.24 -35.49 23.85
C GLY A 135 16.95 -35.35 22.50
N ALA A 136 17.20 -34.12 22.03
CA ALA A 136 17.88 -33.85 20.76
C ALA A 136 19.40 -34.16 20.80
N GLY A 137 19.96 -34.41 21.99
CA GLY A 137 21.40 -34.56 22.20
C GLY A 137 22.11 -33.22 22.39
N ARG A 138 23.44 -33.22 22.32
CA ARG A 138 24.27 -32.01 22.43
C ARG A 138 24.26 -31.24 21.12
N VAL A 139 23.24 -30.42 20.94
CA VAL A 139 23.05 -29.56 19.78
C VAL A 139 22.61 -28.19 20.25
N ASP A 140 22.91 -27.16 19.45
CA ASP A 140 22.40 -25.81 19.72
C ASP A 140 20.92 -25.68 19.37
N SER A 141 20.21 -24.70 19.95
CA SER A 141 18.90 -24.30 19.43
C SER A 141 19.05 -23.59 18.08
N ILE A 142 19.95 -22.61 18.01
CA ILE A 142 20.34 -21.89 16.80
C ILE A 142 21.87 -21.95 16.62
N SER A 143 22.32 -22.26 15.41
CA SER A 143 23.75 -22.23 15.05
C SER A 143 23.99 -21.54 13.71
N VAL A 144 24.81 -20.49 13.70
CA VAL A 144 25.27 -19.81 12.48
C VAL A 144 26.70 -20.25 12.18
N SER A 145 26.90 -20.85 11.00
CA SER A 145 28.18 -21.52 10.66
C SER A 145 28.93 -20.91 9.47
N SER A 146 28.21 -20.15 8.65
CA SER A 146 28.75 -19.32 7.56
C SER A 146 27.68 -18.32 7.10
N GLY A 147 28.11 -17.31 6.36
CA GLY A 147 27.26 -16.38 5.62
C GLY A 147 27.44 -14.93 6.04
N HIS A 148 26.83 -14.01 5.30
CA HIS A 148 26.85 -12.58 5.61
C HIS A 148 25.48 -11.91 5.58
N ASP A 149 25.34 -10.82 6.34
CA ASP A 149 24.14 -10.01 6.47
C ASP A 149 22.95 -10.83 6.98
N ILE A 150 23.01 -11.16 8.27
CA ILE A 150 22.06 -12.06 8.94
C ILE A 150 21.47 -11.34 10.15
N ILE A 151 20.15 -11.37 10.29
CA ILE A 151 19.45 -10.80 11.45
C ILE A 151 18.44 -11.79 12.05
N PHE A 152 18.55 -11.96 13.36
CA PHE A 152 17.55 -12.59 14.21
C PHE A 152 16.90 -11.52 15.08
N ASP A 153 15.61 -11.31 14.91
CA ASP A 153 14.84 -10.32 15.65
C ASP A 153 13.65 -10.99 16.33
N HIS A 154 13.39 -10.65 17.59
CA HIS A 154 12.30 -11.24 18.36
C HIS A 154 12.25 -12.77 18.23
N ILE A 155 13.32 -13.49 18.55
CA ILE A 155 13.29 -14.96 18.64
C ILE A 155 13.30 -15.42 20.10
N SER A 156 12.82 -16.64 20.36
CA SER A 156 13.00 -17.32 21.64
C SER A 156 13.79 -18.61 21.44
N ALA A 157 15.06 -18.59 21.85
CA ALA A 157 15.96 -19.73 21.82
C ALA A 157 16.17 -20.25 23.24
N GLY A 158 15.88 -21.53 23.44
CA GLY A 158 16.08 -22.16 24.74
C GLY A 158 16.09 -23.68 24.67
N PHE A 159 16.29 -24.32 25.82
CA PHE A 159 16.29 -25.77 25.94
C PHE A 159 17.32 -26.49 25.06
N SER A 160 18.46 -25.83 24.82
CA SER A 160 19.64 -26.46 24.23
C SER A 160 20.43 -27.25 25.27
N TYR A 161 20.98 -28.41 24.90
CA TYR A 161 21.99 -29.08 25.74
C TYR A 161 23.42 -28.59 25.43
N ASP A 162 23.66 -27.96 24.28
CA ASP A 162 24.91 -27.24 24.04
C ASP A 162 24.66 -25.73 24.26
N GLU A 163 24.64 -24.89 23.22
CA GLU A 163 24.30 -23.46 23.36
C GLU A 163 22.91 -23.09 22.83
N ASN A 164 22.28 -22.07 23.39
CA ASN A 164 20.98 -21.60 22.89
C ASN A 164 21.13 -20.86 21.54
N ALA A 165 22.05 -19.90 21.41
CA ALA A 165 22.21 -19.12 20.18
C ALA A 165 23.70 -18.86 19.85
N SER A 166 24.29 -19.69 19.00
CA SER A 166 25.72 -19.65 18.70
C SER A 166 26.03 -19.20 17.27
N ALA A 167 27.23 -18.62 17.11
CA ALA A 167 27.82 -18.35 15.82
C ALA A 167 29.28 -18.81 15.81
N ASN A 168 29.56 -19.90 15.09
CA ASN A 168 30.87 -20.52 15.05
C ASN A 168 31.27 -20.76 13.61
N ALA A 169 32.02 -19.81 13.05
CA ALA A 169 32.39 -19.89 11.65
C ALA A 169 33.40 -21.03 11.44
N THR A 170 33.07 -21.93 10.51
CA THR A 170 34.01 -22.93 10.03
C THR A 170 35.04 -22.26 9.10
N SER A 171 36.20 -22.88 8.91
CA SER A 171 37.29 -22.37 8.06
C SER A 171 36.94 -22.21 6.57
N ARG A 172 35.69 -22.47 6.16
CA ARG A 172 35.23 -22.55 4.76
C ARG A 172 34.33 -21.40 4.29
N GLY A 173 34.09 -20.36 5.09
CA GLY A 173 33.24 -19.25 4.61
C GLY A 173 33.16 -18.00 5.50
N GLY A 174 33.53 -18.08 6.78
CA GLY A 174 33.36 -16.94 7.71
C GLY A 174 31.89 -16.62 8.00
N VAL A 175 31.65 -15.90 9.09
CA VAL A 175 30.35 -15.28 9.37
C VAL A 175 30.60 -13.77 9.43
N TYR A 176 29.82 -12.99 8.68
CA TYR A 176 29.97 -11.54 8.61
C TYR A 176 28.64 -10.85 8.91
N ASN A 177 28.69 -9.73 9.60
CA ASN A 177 27.53 -8.85 9.77
C ASN A 177 26.29 -9.57 10.34
N LEU A 178 26.38 -9.96 11.61
CA LEU A 178 25.33 -10.69 12.30
C LEU A 178 24.70 -9.81 13.39
N THR A 179 23.37 -9.78 13.46
CA THR A 179 22.62 -9.15 14.57
C THR A 179 21.70 -10.18 15.24
N PHE A 180 21.69 -10.18 16.57
CA PHE A 180 20.59 -10.70 17.40
C PHE A 180 19.99 -9.55 18.21
N GLN A 181 18.70 -9.30 18.01
CA GLN A 181 18.01 -8.22 18.72
C GLN A 181 16.66 -8.67 19.31
N HIS A 182 16.26 -8.02 20.41
CA HIS A 182 14.94 -8.21 21.04
C HIS A 182 14.59 -9.68 21.37
N SER A 183 15.59 -10.53 21.56
CA SER A 183 15.40 -11.99 21.64
C SER A 183 15.55 -12.54 23.05
N ALA A 184 14.87 -13.66 23.34
CA ALA A 184 15.07 -14.46 24.54
C ALA A 184 16.08 -15.57 24.27
N ILE A 185 17.12 -15.65 25.09
CA ILE A 185 18.16 -16.69 25.05
C ILE A 185 18.26 -17.29 26.44
N ALA A 186 17.42 -18.28 26.72
CA ALA A 186 17.14 -18.70 28.09
C ALA A 186 17.10 -20.22 28.29
N TYR A 187 17.34 -20.66 29.52
CA TYR A 187 17.26 -22.06 29.93
C TYR A 187 18.16 -23.01 29.10
N GLY A 188 19.45 -22.70 29.01
CA GLY A 188 20.45 -23.71 28.65
C GLY A 188 20.38 -24.88 29.63
N LEU A 189 20.50 -26.12 29.15
CA LEU A 189 20.25 -27.32 29.96
C LEU A 189 21.53 -27.85 30.61
N GLU A 190 21.49 -28.08 31.92
CA GLU A 190 22.57 -28.70 32.69
C GLU A 190 22.87 -30.13 32.19
N ASP A 191 24.11 -30.62 32.24
CA ASP A 191 25.29 -30.10 32.95
C ASP A 191 26.19 -29.11 32.18
N HIS A 192 25.77 -28.66 30.99
CA HIS A 192 26.54 -27.69 30.19
C HIS A 192 25.96 -26.28 30.27
N SER A 193 24.65 -26.14 30.02
CA SER A 193 23.84 -24.93 30.17
C SER A 193 24.54 -23.64 29.69
N ALA A 194 24.53 -23.40 28.38
CA ALA A 194 25.24 -22.27 27.79
C ALA A 194 24.32 -21.36 26.97
N GLY A 195 24.56 -20.04 27.07
CA GLY A 195 23.87 -19.04 26.27
C GLY A 195 24.33 -19.08 24.80
N SER A 196 25.56 -18.62 24.56
CA SER A 196 26.08 -18.35 23.21
C SER A 196 27.59 -18.51 23.12
N LEU A 197 28.05 -19.33 22.17
CA LEU A 197 29.47 -19.45 21.81
C LEU A 197 29.72 -18.72 20.48
N ILE A 198 30.60 -17.73 20.53
CA ILE A 198 30.94 -16.90 19.36
C ILE A 198 32.41 -17.08 19.01
N GLN A 199 32.68 -17.60 17.81
CA GLN A 199 34.04 -17.85 17.32
C GLN A 199 34.16 -17.53 15.83
N ASN A 200 35.22 -16.82 15.45
CA ASN A 200 35.59 -16.51 14.06
C ASN A 200 34.49 -15.75 13.30
N VAL A 201 33.72 -14.92 14.02
CA VAL A 201 32.68 -14.05 13.46
C VAL A 201 33.26 -12.67 13.24
N ASN A 202 33.10 -12.10 12.06
CA ASN A 202 33.49 -10.73 11.76
C ASN A 202 32.26 -9.84 11.89
N ASN A 203 32.29 -8.88 12.81
CA ASN A 203 31.21 -7.91 13.05
C ASN A 203 29.91 -8.55 13.61
N LEU A 204 29.64 -8.31 14.90
CA LEU A 204 28.50 -8.89 15.61
C LEU A 204 27.79 -7.88 16.51
N SER A 205 26.48 -7.80 16.44
CA SER A 205 25.64 -7.03 17.38
C SER A 205 24.72 -7.97 18.17
N TYR A 206 24.77 -7.87 19.49
CA TYR A 206 23.76 -8.39 20.41
C TYR A 206 23.23 -7.22 21.21
N HIS A 207 21.94 -6.88 21.01
CA HIS A 207 21.33 -5.80 21.77
C HIS A 207 19.85 -6.02 22.09
N HIS A 208 19.39 -5.45 23.20
CA HIS A 208 18.02 -5.64 23.74
C HIS A 208 17.60 -7.10 23.90
N ASN A 209 18.55 -8.00 24.16
CA ASN A 209 18.23 -9.40 24.40
C ASN A 209 18.09 -9.68 25.90
N LEU A 210 17.25 -10.64 26.23
CA LEU A 210 17.19 -11.26 27.54
C LEU A 210 17.98 -12.57 27.53
N TYR A 211 19.04 -12.64 28.34
CA TYR A 211 19.71 -13.88 28.69
C TYR A 211 19.28 -14.28 30.10
N ALA A 212 18.72 -15.47 30.27
CA ALA A 212 18.20 -15.90 31.57
C ALA A 212 18.44 -17.39 31.84
N HIS A 213 18.77 -17.74 33.09
CA HIS A 213 18.88 -19.13 33.53
C HIS A 213 19.86 -19.97 32.68
N ASN A 214 21.01 -19.37 32.35
CA ASN A 214 22.10 -20.02 31.63
C ASN A 214 23.33 -20.10 32.54
N HIS A 215 23.91 -21.28 32.69
CA HIS A 215 25.06 -21.48 33.58
C HIS A 215 26.27 -20.66 33.11
N THR A 216 26.59 -20.68 31.81
CA THR A 216 27.82 -20.06 31.28
C THR A 216 27.65 -19.49 29.88
N ARG A 217 28.71 -18.85 29.37
CA ARG A 217 28.80 -18.28 28.02
C ARG A 217 27.61 -17.35 27.76
N ASN A 218 27.51 -16.26 28.51
CA ASN A 218 26.47 -15.24 28.35
C ASN A 218 27.05 -13.90 27.87
N PRO A 219 27.70 -13.83 26.69
CA PRO A 219 28.18 -14.87 25.79
C PRO A 219 29.64 -15.28 26.11
N LYS A 220 30.20 -16.29 25.40
CA LYS A 220 31.67 -16.41 25.24
C LYS A 220 32.07 -15.90 23.86
N ALA A 221 32.81 -14.80 23.81
CA ALA A 221 33.00 -14.03 22.58
C ALA A 221 34.44 -13.95 22.09
N ARG A 222 34.62 -14.23 20.78
CA ARG A 222 35.84 -14.02 19.98
C ARG A 222 35.44 -13.44 18.63
N VAL A 223 35.16 -12.13 18.61
CA VAL A 223 34.65 -11.42 17.43
C VAL A 223 35.77 -10.64 16.75
N GLU A 224 35.93 -10.93 15.47
CA GLU A 224 36.88 -10.34 14.54
C GLU A 224 36.30 -9.10 13.84
N GLY A 225 37.04 -8.55 12.88
CA GLY A 225 36.63 -7.37 12.11
C GLY A 225 36.60 -6.09 12.95
N ASP A 226 35.52 -5.33 12.79
CA ASP A 226 35.29 -4.06 13.49
C ASP A 226 34.98 -4.27 14.98
N GLY A 227 34.46 -5.46 15.34
CA GLY A 227 34.29 -5.90 16.72
C GLY A 227 32.87 -6.31 17.04
N MET A 228 32.54 -6.28 18.33
CA MET A 228 31.25 -6.68 18.86
C MET A 228 30.55 -5.53 19.58
N ASP A 229 29.25 -5.38 19.35
CA ASP A 229 28.35 -4.65 20.22
C ASP A 229 27.63 -5.61 21.17
N TRP A 230 27.90 -5.47 22.46
CA TRP A 230 27.14 -6.08 23.54
C TRP A 230 26.46 -4.94 24.31
N VAL A 231 25.32 -4.51 23.79
CA VAL A 231 24.70 -3.23 24.18
C VAL A 231 23.27 -3.44 24.68
N ASN A 232 22.88 -2.84 25.79
CA ASN A 232 21.50 -2.84 26.31
C ASN A 232 20.87 -4.24 26.50
N ASN A 233 21.66 -5.25 26.85
CA ASN A 233 21.15 -6.59 27.16
C ASN A 233 20.83 -6.72 28.65
N VAL A 234 19.82 -7.54 28.98
CA VAL A 234 19.54 -7.97 30.36
C VAL A 234 20.07 -9.38 30.53
N VAL A 235 20.85 -9.62 31.59
CA VAL A 235 21.41 -10.93 31.92
C VAL A 235 21.01 -11.31 33.34
N TYR A 236 20.23 -12.38 33.48
CA TYR A 236 19.64 -12.83 34.73
C TYR A 236 20.00 -14.28 35.07
N ASP A 237 20.23 -14.55 36.37
CA ASP A 237 20.46 -15.91 36.92
C ASP A 237 21.54 -16.70 36.13
N TYR A 238 22.76 -16.16 36.14
CA TYR A 238 23.93 -16.70 35.43
C TYR A 238 25.05 -17.07 36.40
N ASN A 239 25.89 -18.07 36.09
CA ASN A 239 27.12 -18.32 36.88
C ASN A 239 28.38 -17.68 36.29
N ASN A 240 28.44 -17.62 34.97
CA ASN A 240 29.45 -16.89 34.24
C ASN A 240 28.73 -15.97 33.25
N GLY A 241 28.97 -14.67 33.39
CA GLY A 241 28.43 -13.65 32.49
C GLY A 241 29.15 -13.69 31.14
N PHE A 242 29.56 -12.53 30.67
CA PHE A 242 30.38 -12.39 29.47
C PHE A 242 31.77 -12.99 29.69
N ILE A 243 32.18 -13.92 28.82
CA ILE A 243 33.52 -14.52 28.80
C ILE A 243 34.30 -13.94 27.61
N ALA A 244 35.31 -13.13 27.90
CA ALA A 244 36.13 -12.45 26.89
C ALA A 244 37.28 -13.34 26.39
N GLY A 245 37.05 -14.05 25.29
CA GLY A 245 38.06 -14.85 24.61
C GLY A 245 38.44 -16.15 25.33
N ASP A 246 38.98 -16.09 26.55
CA ASP A 246 39.39 -17.24 27.36
C ASP A 246 40.42 -18.16 26.66
N SER A 247 41.45 -17.59 26.01
CA SER A 247 42.66 -18.32 25.57
C SER A 247 43.85 -17.40 25.23
N ASP A 248 45.08 -17.84 25.54
CA ASP A 248 46.35 -17.24 25.05
C ASP A 248 46.75 -17.73 23.65
N THR A 249 45.98 -18.64 23.04
CA THR A 249 46.47 -19.45 21.92
C THR A 249 46.42 -18.74 20.57
N THR A 250 46.10 -17.44 20.53
CA THR A 250 45.92 -16.68 19.29
C THR A 250 46.48 -15.27 19.41
N ASP A 251 47.13 -14.79 18.34
CA ASP A 251 47.64 -13.41 18.23
C ASP A 251 46.56 -12.39 17.77
N TYR A 252 45.31 -12.83 17.57
CA TYR A 252 44.22 -11.94 17.12
C TYR A 252 43.75 -11.01 18.25
N PHE A 253 43.52 -9.74 17.95
CA PHE A 253 43.04 -8.73 18.90
C PHE A 253 41.53 -8.51 18.75
N TRP A 254 40.73 -9.09 19.65
CA TRP A 254 39.27 -8.94 19.66
C TRP A 254 38.83 -7.63 20.32
N LYS A 255 37.70 -7.06 19.91
CA LYS A 255 37.18 -5.77 20.41
C LYS A 255 35.70 -5.89 20.79
N VAL A 256 35.31 -5.31 21.92
CA VAL A 256 33.89 -5.24 22.34
C VAL A 256 33.54 -3.85 22.88
N ASN A 257 32.35 -3.38 22.50
CA ASN A 257 31.60 -2.32 23.19
C ASN A 257 30.64 -2.98 24.19
N PHE A 258 30.86 -2.76 25.48
CA PHE A 258 30.05 -3.29 26.58
C PHE A 258 29.36 -2.13 27.29
N ASP A 259 28.12 -1.85 26.91
CA ASP A 259 27.43 -0.61 27.28
C ASP A 259 25.93 -0.80 27.50
N GLY A 260 25.34 -0.02 28.41
CA GLY A 260 23.90 -0.03 28.71
C GLY A 260 23.33 -1.35 29.26
N ASN A 261 24.16 -2.34 29.60
CA ASN A 261 23.66 -3.65 30.02
C ASN A 261 23.21 -3.67 31.48
N TYR A 262 22.23 -4.51 31.79
CA TYR A 262 21.75 -4.76 33.14
C TYR A 262 22.00 -6.22 33.53
N TYR A 263 22.86 -6.45 34.51
CA TYR A 263 23.14 -7.78 35.06
C TYR A 263 22.49 -7.96 36.44
N ILE A 264 21.69 -9.01 36.59
CA ILE A 264 20.92 -9.32 37.80
C ILE A 264 21.29 -10.72 38.28
N THR A 265 21.72 -10.87 39.54
CA THR A 265 22.02 -12.20 40.08
C THR A 265 20.77 -13.00 40.40
N GLY A 266 20.88 -14.32 40.27
CA GLY A 266 19.79 -15.24 40.58
C GLY A 266 19.48 -15.37 42.07
N PRO A 267 18.43 -16.12 42.43
CA PRO A 267 18.01 -16.29 43.82
C PRO A 267 19.11 -16.93 44.66
N GLY A 268 19.51 -16.27 45.75
CA GLY A 268 20.53 -16.79 46.68
C GLY A 268 21.98 -16.63 46.21
N ASP A 269 22.22 -15.91 45.11
CA ASP A 269 23.55 -15.60 44.61
C ASP A 269 23.97 -14.16 44.98
N GLY A 270 25.03 -14.05 45.79
CA GLY A 270 25.53 -12.78 46.33
C GLY A 270 26.62 -12.10 45.51
N GLY A 271 27.04 -12.67 44.37
CA GLY A 271 27.80 -11.88 43.39
C GLY A 271 28.73 -12.64 42.45
N ARG A 272 28.64 -12.28 41.17
CA ARG A 272 29.44 -12.79 40.06
C ARG A 272 29.81 -11.66 39.12
N PRO A 273 30.97 -11.74 38.43
CA PRO A 273 31.36 -10.68 37.52
C PRO A 273 30.46 -10.67 36.28
N MET A 274 30.09 -9.46 35.83
CA MET A 274 29.40 -9.24 34.55
C MET A 274 30.25 -9.72 33.39
N ILE A 275 31.56 -9.47 33.44
CA ILE A 275 32.53 -9.88 32.42
C ILE A 275 33.81 -10.44 33.04
N ASN A 276 34.33 -11.52 32.44
CA ASN A 276 35.50 -12.24 32.93
C ASN A 276 36.43 -12.74 31.82
N SER A 277 37.58 -13.28 32.23
CA SER A 277 38.53 -14.05 31.42
C SER A 277 39.21 -13.33 30.25
N GLY A 278 39.12 -12.00 30.18
CA GLY A 278 39.88 -11.20 29.22
C GLY A 278 41.39 -11.28 29.44
N ARG A 279 42.14 -11.00 28.37
CA ARG A 279 43.60 -10.88 28.41
C ARG A 279 44.08 -9.61 27.72
N GLU A 280 44.90 -8.84 28.41
CA GLU A 280 45.34 -7.50 27.99
C GLU A 280 45.94 -7.47 26.57
N HIS A 281 46.74 -8.47 26.22
CA HIS A 281 47.45 -8.51 24.93
C HIS A 281 46.54 -8.80 23.72
N ASN A 282 45.33 -9.34 23.90
CA ASN A 282 44.49 -9.79 22.79
C ASN A 282 42.99 -9.50 22.93
N TYR A 283 42.57 -8.75 23.96
CA TYR A 283 41.17 -8.35 24.15
C TYR A 283 41.02 -6.86 24.52
N GLY A 284 40.40 -6.11 23.61
CA GLY A 284 40.04 -4.71 23.76
C GLY A 284 38.63 -4.52 24.32
N LEU A 285 38.48 -3.69 25.35
CA LEU A 285 37.20 -3.44 26.02
C LEU A 285 36.90 -1.94 26.09
N TYR A 286 35.81 -1.51 25.45
CA TYR A 286 35.12 -0.27 25.81
C TYR A 286 34.02 -0.63 26.80
N PHE A 287 34.06 -0.01 27.99
CA PHE A 287 33.09 -0.23 29.05
C PHE A 287 32.36 1.08 29.32
N GLY A 288 31.11 1.16 28.86
CA GLY A 288 30.26 2.34 29.05
C GLY A 288 29.56 2.31 30.40
N THR A 289 28.26 2.64 30.42
CA THR A 289 27.44 2.68 31.64
C THR A 289 26.64 1.39 31.76
N ASN A 290 26.83 0.62 32.83
CA ASN A 290 26.13 -0.67 33.03
C ASN A 290 25.57 -0.75 34.45
N ALA A 291 24.47 -1.47 34.66
CA ALA A 291 23.90 -1.74 35.97
C ALA A 291 24.20 -3.17 36.42
N TYR A 292 24.47 -3.31 37.72
CA TYR A 292 24.66 -4.61 38.35
C TYR A 292 23.89 -4.69 39.66
N ASP A 293 22.92 -5.60 39.70
CA ASP A 293 22.10 -5.90 40.85
C ASP A 293 22.49 -7.27 41.42
N ASN A 294 23.05 -7.26 42.63
CA ASN A 294 23.48 -8.45 43.34
C ASN A 294 23.11 -8.49 44.82
N ASP A 295 22.25 -7.58 45.28
CA ASP A 295 21.89 -7.50 46.70
C ASP A 295 20.78 -8.50 47.09
N GLY A 296 20.14 -9.11 46.10
CA GLY A 296 19.15 -10.16 46.28
C GLY A 296 17.72 -9.67 46.48
N ASP A 297 17.47 -8.36 46.36
CA ASP A 297 16.13 -7.79 46.52
C ASP A 297 15.32 -7.81 45.21
N ALA A 298 14.04 -7.39 45.26
CA ALA A 298 13.13 -7.39 44.11
C ALA A 298 12.88 -5.98 43.53
N GLN A 299 13.64 -4.97 43.97
CA GLN A 299 13.46 -3.58 43.54
C GLN A 299 14.12 -3.32 42.19
N HIS A 300 15.07 -4.17 41.76
CA HIS A 300 15.84 -3.99 40.53
C HIS A 300 16.47 -2.59 40.47
N ASP A 301 17.11 -2.16 41.56
CA ASP A 301 17.77 -0.86 41.72
C ASP A 301 19.31 -0.98 41.71
N GLY A 302 19.81 -1.82 40.80
CA GLY A 302 21.21 -2.16 40.62
C GLY A 302 22.17 -0.97 40.57
N VAL A 303 23.38 -1.20 41.08
CA VAL A 303 24.43 -0.19 41.16
C VAL A 303 24.97 0.10 39.76
N ILE A 304 25.13 1.39 39.44
CA ILE A 304 25.70 1.86 38.17
C ILE A 304 27.23 1.80 38.21
N TYR A 305 27.82 1.19 37.18
CA TYR A 305 29.24 1.11 36.93
C TYR A 305 29.60 1.78 35.61
N THR A 306 30.69 2.56 35.59
CA THR A 306 31.19 3.25 34.39
C THR A 306 32.67 2.96 34.14
N GLY A 307 33.10 3.09 32.89
CA GLY A 307 34.52 2.96 32.52
C GLY A 307 35.43 4.08 33.03
N GLU A 308 34.87 5.16 33.59
CA GLU A 308 35.60 6.34 34.06
C GLU A 308 36.39 6.07 35.36
N ASP A 309 35.85 5.27 36.29
CA ASP A 309 36.54 4.90 37.54
C ASP A 309 36.83 3.39 37.59
N ARG A 310 37.85 2.97 36.84
CA ARG A 310 38.25 1.56 36.73
C ARG A 310 38.59 0.88 38.06
N ARG A 311 38.82 1.64 39.15
CA ARG A 311 39.09 1.09 40.49
C ARG A 311 37.85 0.46 41.12
N THR A 312 36.65 0.86 40.73
CA THR A 312 35.39 0.32 41.24
C THR A 312 34.96 -0.94 40.50
N LEU A 313 35.56 -1.23 39.34
CA LEU A 313 35.19 -2.35 38.48
C LEU A 313 35.72 -3.72 38.93
N THR A 314 36.60 -3.80 39.94
CA THR A 314 37.33 -5.03 40.28
C THR A 314 36.46 -6.23 40.70
N ASN A 315 35.21 -5.98 41.10
CA ASN A 315 34.24 -7.02 41.47
C ASN A 315 33.30 -7.44 40.32
N VAL A 316 33.17 -6.59 39.29
CA VAL A 316 32.22 -6.79 38.17
C VAL A 316 32.93 -7.08 36.84
N VAL A 317 34.18 -6.65 36.72
CA VAL A 317 35.09 -6.94 35.60
C VAL A 317 36.30 -7.69 36.16
N THR A 318 36.47 -8.94 35.74
CA THR A 318 37.61 -9.77 36.14
C THR A 318 38.45 -10.16 34.91
N GLY A 319 39.74 -10.42 35.09
CA GLY A 319 40.69 -10.59 33.97
C GLY A 319 41.45 -9.29 33.64
N THR A 320 42.18 -9.29 32.53
CA THR A 320 42.96 -8.11 32.08
C THR A 320 42.53 -7.70 30.67
N TYR A 321 42.52 -6.41 30.35
CA TYR A 321 41.98 -5.89 29.09
C TYR A 321 42.82 -4.73 28.59
N THR A 322 42.93 -4.59 27.27
CA THR A 322 43.29 -3.30 26.68
C THR A 322 42.06 -2.41 26.72
N TRP A 323 42.07 -1.41 27.60
CA TRP A 323 40.93 -0.51 27.78
C TRP A 323 40.87 0.54 26.67
N SER A 324 39.68 0.76 26.14
CA SER A 324 39.39 1.88 25.24
C SER A 324 38.56 2.94 25.97
N GLU A 325 38.95 4.21 25.83
CA GLU A 325 38.20 5.35 26.37
C GLU A 325 37.06 5.77 25.43
N THR A 326 37.18 5.43 24.15
CA THR A 326 36.18 5.68 23.12
C THR A 326 35.55 4.37 22.67
N ARG A 327 34.25 4.40 22.39
CA ARG A 327 33.56 3.28 21.74
C ARG A 327 34.28 2.90 20.45
N TYR A 328 34.43 1.61 20.17
CA TYR A 328 34.92 1.15 18.89
C TYR A 328 33.90 1.53 17.80
N GLY A 329 34.38 1.95 16.62
CA GLY A 329 33.51 2.31 15.49
C GLY A 329 32.79 1.08 14.94
N THR A 330 31.57 0.85 15.40
CA THR A 330 30.67 -0.23 14.96
C THR A 330 29.40 0.37 14.35
N LYS A 331 28.50 -0.48 13.85
CA LYS A 331 27.19 -0.07 13.29
C LYS A 331 26.28 0.53 14.36
N ASP A 332 25.31 1.34 13.93
CA ASP A 332 24.44 2.10 14.84
C ASP A 332 23.50 1.14 15.60
N VAL A 333 23.57 1.23 16.93
CA VAL A 333 22.67 0.56 17.89
C VAL A 333 22.37 1.65 18.90
N TRP A 334 21.11 1.98 19.16
CA TRP A 334 20.76 3.11 20.03
C TRP A 334 21.47 3.09 21.41
N GLN A 335 22.19 4.18 21.73
CA GLN A 335 23.16 4.22 22.86
C GLN A 335 22.76 5.17 24.00
N SER A 336 21.67 5.92 23.86
CA SER A 336 21.31 6.96 24.84
C SER A 336 20.40 6.45 25.96
N GLU A 337 20.25 5.14 26.09
CA GLU A 337 19.46 4.52 27.15
C GLU A 337 20.28 4.33 28.41
N THR A 338 19.67 4.60 29.56
CA THR A 338 20.23 4.12 30.81
C THR A 338 20.06 2.60 30.87
N PRO A 339 20.90 1.87 31.63
CA PRO A 339 20.69 0.44 31.85
C PRO A 339 19.30 0.11 32.39
N GLN A 340 18.69 1.01 33.17
CA GLN A 340 17.32 0.86 33.67
C GLN A 340 16.29 0.91 32.53
N ASP A 341 16.41 1.89 31.62
CA ASP A 341 15.53 1.97 30.45
C ASP A 341 15.69 0.72 29.56
N ALA A 342 16.92 0.24 29.40
CA ALA A 342 17.21 -1.00 28.69
C ALA A 342 16.52 -2.21 29.37
N TYR A 343 16.56 -2.31 30.70
CA TYR A 343 15.84 -3.36 31.45
C TYR A 343 14.33 -3.33 31.19
N GLU A 344 13.72 -2.15 31.32
CA GLU A 344 12.28 -1.97 31.12
C GLU A 344 11.87 -2.33 29.68
N ARG A 345 12.65 -1.88 28.70
CA ARG A 345 12.41 -2.19 27.29
C ARG A 345 12.59 -3.65 26.97
N VAL A 346 13.66 -4.28 27.46
CA VAL A 346 13.90 -5.71 27.24
C VAL A 346 12.73 -6.49 27.81
N LEU A 347 12.32 -6.25 29.06
CA LEU A 347 11.19 -6.99 29.66
C LEU A 347 9.87 -6.77 28.95
N ALA A 348 9.62 -5.57 28.42
CA ALA A 348 8.43 -5.31 27.62
C ALA A 348 8.43 -6.07 26.29
N ASN A 349 9.59 -6.20 25.62
CA ASN A 349 9.64 -6.57 24.20
C ASN A 349 10.39 -7.87 23.86
N PHE A 350 11.09 -8.52 24.79
CA PHE A 350 11.89 -9.70 24.43
C PHE A 350 11.02 -10.87 23.95
N GLY A 351 11.63 -11.70 23.09
CA GLY A 351 11.15 -13.04 22.75
C GLY A 351 10.31 -13.09 21.47
N ALA A 352 9.70 -14.24 21.21
CA ALA A 352 9.06 -14.49 19.92
C ALA A 352 7.78 -13.67 19.67
N THR A 353 6.96 -13.46 20.70
CA THR A 353 5.70 -12.71 20.59
C THR A 353 5.48 -11.92 21.89
N PRO A 354 6.09 -10.74 22.05
CA PRO A 354 6.03 -10.00 23.32
C PRO A 354 4.61 -9.56 23.72
N TRP A 355 3.72 -9.32 22.76
CA TRP A 355 2.31 -9.02 23.03
C TRP A 355 1.47 -10.25 23.45
N ASN A 356 2.00 -11.46 23.24
CA ASN A 356 1.30 -12.72 23.54
C ASN A 356 2.33 -13.82 23.86
N ARG A 357 3.02 -13.69 24.99
CA ARG A 357 4.09 -14.62 25.37
C ARG A 357 3.55 -16.03 25.56
N ASP A 358 4.32 -17.03 25.15
CA ASP A 358 4.00 -18.41 25.51
C ASP A 358 4.39 -18.68 26.97
N GLU A 359 3.97 -19.82 27.51
CA GLU A 359 4.15 -20.17 28.92
C GLU A 359 5.62 -20.09 29.39
N VAL A 360 6.58 -20.44 28.53
CA VAL A 360 8.01 -20.41 28.90
C VAL A 360 8.56 -18.99 28.90
N ASP A 361 8.26 -18.19 27.88
CA ASP A 361 8.70 -16.78 27.82
C ASP A 361 8.02 -15.97 28.94
N GLN A 362 6.74 -16.22 29.22
CA GLN A 362 6.03 -15.61 30.35
C GLN A 362 6.65 -16.01 31.69
N ARG A 363 6.97 -17.30 31.88
CA ARG A 363 7.68 -17.75 33.09
C ARG A 363 9.03 -17.06 33.24
N THR A 364 9.77 -16.90 32.14
CA THR A 364 11.07 -16.22 32.15
C THR A 364 10.92 -14.76 32.57
N HIS A 365 9.95 -14.05 31.99
CA HIS A 365 9.60 -12.68 32.38
C HIS A 365 9.31 -12.61 33.89
N ASP A 366 8.41 -13.46 34.39
CA ASP A 366 7.99 -13.45 35.79
C ASP A 366 9.16 -13.80 36.73
N ASN A 367 10.06 -14.68 36.30
CA ASN A 367 11.26 -15.03 37.04
C ASN A 367 12.20 -13.83 37.20
N VAL A 368 12.43 -13.06 36.13
CA VAL A 368 13.25 -11.85 36.20
C VAL A 368 12.58 -10.83 37.12
N VAL A 369 11.32 -10.48 36.87
CA VAL A 369 10.58 -9.46 37.65
C VAL A 369 10.56 -9.80 39.13
N ASN A 370 10.32 -11.06 39.50
CA ASN A 370 10.20 -11.47 40.89
C ASN A 370 11.52 -11.95 41.50
N ARG A 371 12.61 -11.96 40.74
CA ARG A 371 13.90 -12.57 41.10
C ARG A 371 13.73 -14.01 41.62
N THR A 372 13.11 -14.86 40.81
CA THR A 372 12.87 -16.29 41.10
C THR A 372 13.35 -17.20 39.96
N GLY A 373 13.18 -18.51 40.10
CA GLY A 373 13.59 -19.48 39.09
C GLY A 373 14.93 -20.15 39.41
N SER A 374 15.42 -20.94 38.47
CA SER A 374 16.67 -21.68 38.59
C SER A 374 17.11 -22.23 37.23
N LEU A 375 18.40 -22.56 37.13
CA LEU A 375 18.95 -23.46 36.12
C LEU A 375 18.21 -24.80 36.10
N ILE A 376 18.04 -25.39 34.91
CA ILE A 376 17.29 -26.65 34.71
C ILE A 376 18.13 -27.69 33.96
N THR A 377 17.82 -28.98 34.15
CA THR A 377 18.48 -30.09 33.42
C THR A 377 17.71 -30.52 32.18
N ARG A 378 16.40 -30.24 32.15
CA ARG A 378 15.48 -30.52 31.05
C ARG A 378 14.24 -29.63 31.14
N GLU A 379 13.54 -29.53 30.02
CA GLU A 379 12.32 -28.72 29.85
C GLU A 379 11.27 -29.03 30.90
N SER A 380 11.07 -30.33 31.18
CA SER A 380 10.06 -30.80 32.13
C SER A 380 10.31 -30.40 33.59
N ASP A 381 11.49 -29.85 33.91
CA ASP A 381 11.80 -29.33 35.25
C ASP A 381 11.03 -28.02 35.53
N LEU A 382 10.55 -27.32 34.49
CA LEU A 382 9.68 -26.16 34.62
C LEU A 382 8.25 -26.59 34.98
N ALA A 383 8.01 -26.75 36.28
CA ALA A 383 6.73 -27.21 36.81
C ALA A 383 5.57 -26.28 36.41
N GLY A 384 4.48 -26.89 35.94
CA GLY A 384 3.26 -26.20 35.53
C GLY A 384 3.26 -25.72 34.08
N ILE A 385 4.37 -25.85 33.35
CA ILE A 385 4.41 -25.58 31.91
C ILE A 385 3.86 -26.79 31.14
N SER A 386 2.95 -26.54 30.20
CA SER A 386 2.30 -27.59 29.43
C SER A 386 3.26 -28.25 28.40
N ASN A 387 2.75 -29.26 27.69
CA ASN A 387 3.49 -29.94 26.61
C ASN A 387 4.85 -30.50 27.06
N GLY A 388 4.94 -30.99 28.29
CA GLY A 388 6.18 -31.54 28.85
C GLY A 388 7.29 -30.50 29.11
N GLY A 389 6.92 -29.24 29.33
CA GLY A 389 7.86 -28.14 29.57
C GLY A 389 8.10 -27.22 28.36
N PHE A 390 7.61 -27.59 27.17
CA PHE A 390 7.80 -26.80 25.96
C PHE A 390 6.84 -25.60 25.84
N GLY A 391 5.74 -25.62 26.57
CA GLY A 391 4.64 -24.68 26.38
C GLY A 391 3.71 -25.11 25.23
N THR A 392 2.45 -24.69 25.32
CA THR A 392 1.46 -24.88 24.24
C THR A 392 1.41 -23.62 23.38
N LEU A 393 1.53 -23.81 22.07
CA LEU A 393 1.25 -22.77 21.08
C LEU A 393 -0.15 -23.07 20.53
N ALA A 394 -1.12 -22.22 20.86
CA ALA A 394 -2.50 -22.40 20.41
C ALA A 394 -2.57 -22.32 18.88
N ALA A 395 -3.36 -23.19 18.25
CA ALA A 395 -3.67 -23.04 16.84
C ALA A 395 -4.54 -21.80 16.63
N GLY A 396 -4.50 -21.23 15.43
CA GLY A 396 -5.38 -20.15 15.00
C GLY A 396 -5.73 -20.29 13.52
N SER A 397 -6.56 -19.38 13.02
CA SER A 397 -6.86 -19.26 11.59
C SER A 397 -6.09 -18.06 11.04
N ALA A 398 -5.43 -18.25 9.91
CA ALA A 398 -4.85 -17.13 9.17
C ALA A 398 -5.97 -16.17 8.72
N PRO A 399 -5.67 -14.87 8.60
CA PRO A 399 -6.54 -13.93 7.89
C PRO A 399 -6.82 -14.41 6.45
N ASN A 400 -7.91 -13.92 5.85
CA ASN A 400 -8.16 -14.18 4.44
C ASN A 400 -7.15 -13.42 3.58
N ASP A 401 -6.57 -14.13 2.63
CA ASP A 401 -5.66 -13.67 1.59
C ASP A 401 -6.12 -14.37 0.31
N ARG A 402 -6.94 -13.68 -0.50
CA ARG A 402 -7.67 -14.29 -1.62
C ARG A 402 -6.81 -14.59 -2.83
N ASP A 403 -5.70 -13.88 -3.00
CA ASP A 403 -4.80 -14.05 -4.15
C ASP A 403 -3.48 -14.75 -3.78
N SER A 404 -3.29 -15.06 -2.49
CA SER A 404 -2.22 -15.87 -1.92
C SER A 404 -0.84 -15.24 -2.11
N ASP A 405 -0.76 -13.94 -1.91
CA ASP A 405 0.46 -13.16 -2.02
C ASP A 405 1.13 -12.87 -0.66
N GLY A 406 0.53 -13.35 0.43
CA GLY A 406 1.03 -13.22 1.80
C GLY A 406 0.52 -11.98 2.54
N ILE A 407 -0.30 -11.15 1.89
CA ILE A 407 -0.91 -9.96 2.47
C ILE A 407 -2.40 -10.23 2.72
N PRO A 408 -2.94 -9.98 3.92
CA PRO A 408 -4.36 -10.12 4.17
C PRO A 408 -5.21 -9.09 3.43
N ASP A 409 -6.37 -9.51 2.93
CA ASP A 409 -7.34 -8.65 2.25
C ASP A 409 -7.69 -7.38 3.05
N GLU A 410 -7.80 -7.51 4.39
CA GLU A 410 -8.13 -6.38 5.27
C GLU A 410 -7.03 -5.33 5.28
N TRP A 411 -5.76 -5.77 5.27
CA TRP A 411 -4.62 -4.86 5.21
C TRP A 411 -4.58 -4.15 3.85
N GLU A 412 -4.80 -4.90 2.77
CA GLU A 412 -4.83 -4.36 1.42
C GLU A 412 -5.91 -3.30 1.20
N ASN A 413 -7.15 -3.60 1.62
CA ASN A 413 -8.25 -2.64 1.52
C ASN A 413 -7.97 -1.34 2.28
N ARG A 414 -7.28 -1.42 3.43
CA ARG A 414 -6.91 -0.24 4.23
C ARG A 414 -5.83 0.62 3.53
N HIS A 415 -4.92 -0.01 2.80
CA HIS A 415 -3.80 0.65 2.14
C HIS A 415 -4.10 1.00 0.66
N GLY A 416 -5.28 0.64 0.16
CA GLY A 416 -5.73 0.96 -1.19
C GLY A 416 -5.19 0.03 -2.27
N THR A 417 -4.69 -1.15 -1.89
CA THR A 417 -4.28 -2.21 -2.83
C THR A 417 -5.44 -3.15 -3.15
N ASN A 418 -5.29 -4.02 -4.14
CA ASN A 418 -6.39 -4.84 -4.67
C ASN A 418 -6.31 -6.28 -4.15
N PRO A 419 -7.23 -6.73 -3.27
CA PRO A 419 -7.19 -8.04 -2.62
C PRO A 419 -7.63 -9.21 -3.50
N LEU A 420 -7.46 -9.07 -4.80
CA LEU A 420 -7.75 -10.05 -5.84
C LEU A 420 -6.62 -10.13 -6.87
N SER A 421 -5.52 -9.40 -6.66
CA SER A 421 -4.43 -9.24 -7.61
C SER A 421 -3.08 -9.21 -6.87
N PRO A 422 -2.27 -10.28 -6.95
CA PRO A 422 -1.04 -10.37 -6.20
C PRO A 422 -0.12 -9.17 -6.45
N ASN A 423 0.21 -8.47 -5.39
CA ASN A 423 1.08 -7.29 -5.40
C ASN A 423 2.08 -7.30 -4.25
N ASN A 424 2.40 -8.46 -3.69
CA ASN A 424 3.42 -8.64 -2.67
C ASN A 424 4.80 -8.01 -2.96
N ASN A 425 5.13 -7.77 -4.23
CA ASN A 425 6.36 -7.09 -4.69
C ASN A 425 6.12 -5.68 -5.25
N GLY A 426 4.89 -5.18 -5.13
CA GLY A 426 4.56 -3.77 -5.26
C GLY A 426 5.24 -2.95 -4.17
N ASP A 427 5.16 -1.64 -4.31
CA ASP A 427 5.75 -0.64 -3.42
C ASP A 427 4.84 0.58 -3.49
N PHE A 428 3.71 0.50 -2.77
CA PHE A 428 2.60 1.44 -2.92
C PHE A 428 2.95 2.87 -2.50
N ASP A 429 3.95 3.05 -1.62
CA ASP A 429 4.45 4.35 -1.14
C ASP A 429 5.80 4.80 -1.73
N GLN A 430 6.46 3.92 -2.51
CA GLN A 430 7.73 4.14 -3.21
C GLN A 430 8.90 4.42 -2.28
N ASP A 431 8.89 3.84 -1.08
CA ASP A 431 9.97 3.98 -0.10
C ASP A 431 11.06 2.89 -0.25
N GLY A 432 10.76 1.86 -1.05
CA GLY A 432 11.64 0.75 -1.39
C GLY A 432 11.45 -0.53 -0.58
N TYR A 433 10.55 -0.54 0.42
CA TYR A 433 9.99 -1.77 0.97
C TYR A 433 8.87 -2.29 0.07
N THR A 434 8.74 -3.61 0.02
CA THR A 434 7.63 -4.22 -0.72
C THR A 434 6.33 -4.15 0.09
N ASP A 435 5.17 -4.18 -0.57
CA ASP A 435 3.85 -4.20 0.10
C ASP A 435 3.76 -5.33 1.15
N LEU A 436 4.40 -6.48 0.88
CA LEU A 436 4.50 -7.56 1.86
C LEU A 436 5.38 -7.20 3.05
N GLU A 437 6.51 -6.54 2.83
CA GLU A 437 7.37 -6.08 3.94
C GLU A 437 6.65 -5.04 4.79
N GLU A 438 5.90 -4.13 4.18
CA GLU A 438 5.06 -3.17 4.90
C GLU A 438 4.06 -3.87 5.81
N TYR A 439 3.34 -4.88 5.30
CA TYR A 439 2.47 -5.72 6.12
C TYR A 439 3.23 -6.41 7.26
N LEU A 440 4.37 -7.02 6.97
CA LEU A 440 5.19 -7.70 7.97
C LEU A 440 5.74 -6.75 9.05
N ASN A 441 6.04 -5.51 8.70
CA ASN A 441 6.51 -4.47 9.60
C ASN A 441 5.38 -3.95 10.49
N ASP A 442 4.17 -3.79 9.95
CA ASP A 442 3.00 -3.31 10.69
C ASP A 442 2.56 -4.24 11.82
N ILE A 443 2.50 -5.54 11.53
CA ILE A 443 2.09 -6.54 12.52
C ILE A 443 3.21 -6.83 13.53
N ALA A 444 4.47 -6.53 13.19
CA ALA A 444 5.63 -6.68 14.05
C ALA A 444 6.08 -5.38 14.74
N ALA A 445 5.35 -4.28 14.53
CA ALA A 445 5.71 -2.98 15.06
C ALA A 445 5.91 -3.01 16.58
N SER A 446 6.94 -2.32 17.06
CA SER A 446 7.27 -2.17 18.48
C SER A 446 7.49 -0.71 18.83
N LYS A 447 6.98 -0.27 19.98
CA LYS A 447 7.10 1.11 20.44
C LYS A 447 8.54 1.46 20.82
N ALA A 448 9.04 2.58 20.33
CA ALA A 448 10.30 3.20 20.70
C ALA A 448 10.27 3.72 22.15
N ILE A 449 11.44 3.83 22.79
CA ILE A 449 11.52 4.42 24.14
C ILE A 449 11.35 5.92 24.05
N GLY A 450 10.32 6.44 24.70
CA GLY A 450 10.06 7.88 24.74
C GLY A 450 9.66 8.43 23.38
N VAL A 451 9.56 9.75 23.31
CA VAL A 451 9.07 10.45 22.13
C VAL A 451 10.17 10.59 21.08
N LEU A 452 9.89 10.24 19.83
CA LEU A 452 10.76 10.50 18.69
C LEU A 452 10.58 11.95 18.23
N ASP A 453 11.63 12.76 18.27
CA ASP A 453 11.55 14.16 17.84
C ASP A 453 11.99 14.29 16.38
N PHE A 454 11.20 14.99 15.57
CA PHE A 454 11.58 15.38 14.23
C PHE A 454 12.53 16.59 14.26
N SER A 455 13.57 16.58 13.44
CA SER A 455 14.56 17.66 13.37
C SER A 455 14.70 18.27 11.97
N GLY A 456 14.70 19.61 11.91
CA GLY A 456 14.97 20.37 10.69
C GLY A 456 13.76 20.53 9.76
N VAL A 457 13.98 20.36 8.45
CA VAL A 457 12.98 20.51 7.40
C VAL A 457 13.12 19.32 6.46
N GLY A 458 12.04 18.56 6.22
CA GLY A 458 12.09 17.37 5.34
C GLY A 458 10.82 16.52 5.36
N ARG A 459 10.80 15.49 4.52
CA ARG A 459 9.72 14.50 4.46
C ARG A 459 9.62 13.73 5.77
N TYR A 460 8.40 13.42 6.20
CA TYR A 460 8.13 12.67 7.43
C TYR A 460 8.81 11.29 7.42
N ALA A 461 8.76 10.59 6.28
CA ALA A 461 9.35 9.27 6.07
C ALA A 461 10.90 9.26 6.03
N ASP A 462 11.58 10.42 6.03
CA ASP A 462 13.05 10.45 6.08
C ASP A 462 13.52 10.05 7.50
N TRP A 463 13.78 8.75 7.70
CA TRP A 463 14.27 8.17 8.95
C TRP A 463 15.52 8.85 9.51
N GLY A 464 16.33 9.51 8.66
CA GLY A 464 17.49 10.29 9.09
C GLY A 464 17.18 11.62 9.78
N ARG A 465 15.90 12.05 9.80
CA ARG A 465 15.44 13.32 10.39
C ARG A 465 14.90 13.19 11.79
N TRP A 466 14.58 11.99 12.21
CA TRP A 466 14.14 11.71 13.57
C TRP A 466 15.35 11.69 14.52
N THR A 467 15.11 11.87 15.82
CA THR A 467 16.16 11.77 16.84
C THR A 467 16.87 10.42 16.86
N ARG A 468 16.30 9.44 16.18
CA ARG A 468 16.86 8.12 15.91
C ARG A 468 16.81 7.90 14.41
N GLN A 469 17.74 7.11 13.89
CA GLN A 469 17.67 6.58 12.53
C GLN A 469 16.55 5.52 12.43
N TRP A 470 15.31 6.00 12.55
CA TRP A 470 14.11 5.23 12.83
C TRP A 470 12.94 5.90 12.13
N GLU A 471 12.24 5.15 11.30
CA GLU A 471 10.95 5.58 10.77
C GLU A 471 9.85 5.25 11.77
N PRO A 472 9.02 6.23 12.17
CA PRO A 472 7.94 5.99 13.10
C PRO A 472 6.95 4.91 12.63
N SER A 473 6.59 4.03 13.55
CA SER A 473 5.53 3.05 13.36
C SER A 473 4.20 3.54 13.97
N ARG A 474 3.14 2.78 13.73
CA ARG A 474 1.81 2.96 14.33
C ARG A 474 1.78 2.93 15.87
N LEU A 475 2.88 2.57 16.54
CA LEU A 475 2.98 2.53 18.00
C LEU A 475 3.84 3.65 18.58
N ASP A 476 4.55 4.41 17.74
CA ASP A 476 5.55 5.35 18.19
C ASP A 476 4.94 6.70 18.54
N ASP A 477 5.28 7.22 19.72
CA ASP A 477 4.97 8.60 20.06
C ASP A 477 5.98 9.52 19.38
N VAL A 478 5.51 10.46 18.58
CA VAL A 478 6.37 11.33 17.78
C VAL A 478 6.04 12.80 18.01
N ARG A 479 7.05 13.67 17.92
CA ARG A 479 6.88 15.09 18.13
C ARG A 479 7.62 15.93 17.10
N VAL A 480 6.90 16.87 16.49
CA VAL A 480 7.48 17.95 15.70
C VAL A 480 7.50 19.20 16.58
N ALA A 481 8.51 19.30 17.45
CA ALA A 481 8.62 20.42 18.38
C ALA A 481 9.07 21.70 17.65
N THR A 482 10.03 21.59 16.73
CA THR A 482 10.57 22.68 15.92
C THR A 482 10.83 22.19 14.50
N GLY A 483 10.81 23.09 13.51
CA GLY A 483 11.05 22.72 12.12
C GLY A 483 9.77 22.42 11.35
N ALA A 484 9.89 21.77 10.19
CA ALA A 484 8.79 21.48 9.28
C ALA A 484 8.87 20.06 8.70
N ALA A 485 7.90 19.23 9.05
CA ALA A 485 7.70 17.89 8.48
C ALA A 485 6.67 17.97 7.33
N PHE A 486 6.90 17.18 6.27
CA PHE A 486 6.02 17.11 5.10
C PHE A 486 5.48 15.69 4.90
N VAL A 487 4.16 15.61 4.75
CA VAL A 487 3.40 14.44 4.30
C VAL A 487 3.01 14.70 2.85
N ASP A 488 3.65 13.97 1.95
CA ASP A 488 3.54 14.14 0.49
C ASP A 488 3.34 12.81 -0.27
N ALA A 489 3.21 11.70 0.46
CA ALA A 489 2.94 10.36 -0.09
C ALA A 489 2.09 9.55 0.89
N VAL A 490 1.75 8.33 0.52
CA VAL A 490 1.07 7.35 1.39
C VAL A 490 2.09 6.65 2.31
N GLY A 491 1.64 5.88 3.30
CA GLY A 491 2.53 5.02 4.11
C GLY A 491 2.99 5.58 5.46
N GLN A 492 2.76 6.87 5.77
CA GLN A 492 3.28 7.45 7.02
C GLN A 492 2.42 7.15 8.24
N LYS A 493 3.06 6.83 9.38
CA LYS A 493 2.39 6.31 10.57
C LYS A 493 2.90 6.95 11.86
N ALA A 494 2.03 7.07 12.86
CA ALA A 494 2.37 7.40 14.24
C ALA A 494 1.45 6.69 15.23
N GLY A 495 1.94 6.43 16.45
CA GLY A 495 1.09 6.14 17.60
C GLY A 495 0.35 7.39 18.03
N SER A 496 1.05 8.29 18.71
CA SER A 496 0.59 9.65 19.00
C SER A 496 1.46 10.67 18.29
N LEU A 497 0.86 11.72 17.73
CA LEU A 497 1.57 12.78 17.00
C LEU A 497 1.41 14.13 17.71
N PHE A 498 2.51 14.70 18.17
CA PHE A 498 2.55 15.98 18.87
C PHE A 498 3.14 17.06 17.96
N ILE A 499 2.37 18.08 17.61
CA ILE A 499 2.84 19.25 16.85
C ILE A 499 2.98 20.44 17.80
N GLY A 500 4.22 20.84 18.06
CA GLY A 500 4.55 21.82 19.09
C GLY A 500 4.77 21.19 20.47
N GLY A 501 4.07 21.69 21.49
CA GLY A 501 4.18 21.20 22.87
C GLY A 501 4.46 22.30 23.91
N ALA A 502 5.63 22.95 23.82
CA ALA A 502 5.93 24.12 24.66
C ALA A 502 5.40 25.43 24.02
N PRO A 503 5.09 26.49 24.79
CA PRO A 503 4.63 27.77 24.22
C PRO A 503 5.56 28.40 23.19
N SER A 504 6.87 28.09 23.23
CA SER A 504 7.87 28.54 22.25
C SER A 504 8.13 27.57 21.09
N SER A 505 7.50 26.39 21.14
CA SER A 505 7.66 25.32 20.15
C SER A 505 6.85 25.67 18.91
N ASN A 506 7.52 25.90 17.77
CA ASN A 506 6.91 26.39 16.53
C ASN A 506 6.94 25.35 15.40
N GLY A 507 6.89 24.07 15.74
CA GLY A 507 6.85 22.97 14.78
C GLY A 507 5.71 23.10 13.78
N ARG A 508 5.95 22.60 12.57
CA ARG A 508 5.01 22.63 11.46
C ARG A 508 4.85 21.25 10.86
N LEU A 509 3.61 20.84 10.64
CA LEU A 509 3.28 19.70 9.79
C LEU A 509 2.55 20.22 8.56
N TYR A 510 3.05 19.86 7.38
CA TYR A 510 2.41 20.14 6.11
C TYR A 510 1.87 18.83 5.53
N VAL A 511 0.56 18.75 5.33
CA VAL A 511 -0.08 17.62 4.65
C VAL A 511 -0.50 18.10 3.28
N THR A 512 0.15 17.56 2.25
CA THR A 512 0.06 18.06 0.87
C THR A 512 -0.52 17.04 -0.11
N SER A 513 -0.24 15.76 0.11
CA SER A 513 -0.75 14.61 -0.66
C SER A 513 -0.57 13.33 0.14
N GLY A 514 -1.15 12.22 -0.35
CA GLY A 514 -1.08 10.91 0.30
C GLY A 514 -1.79 10.88 1.65
N TRP A 515 -1.29 10.11 2.62
CA TRP A 515 -1.91 10.00 3.93
C TRP A 515 -0.91 9.80 5.07
N ILE A 516 -1.28 10.32 6.24
CA ILE A 516 -0.68 9.97 7.53
C ILE A 516 -1.74 9.33 8.43
N GLU A 517 -1.42 8.17 8.99
CA GLU A 517 -2.25 7.45 9.94
C GLU A 517 -1.71 7.63 11.37
N VAL A 518 -2.56 8.10 12.27
CA VAL A 518 -2.26 8.29 13.69
C VAL A 518 -3.15 7.36 14.50
N THR A 519 -2.58 6.38 15.17
CA THR A 519 -3.35 5.35 15.89
C THR A 519 -4.13 5.95 17.05
N ASP A 520 -3.50 6.81 17.84
CA ASP A 520 -4.05 7.33 19.08
C ASP A 520 -4.48 8.80 18.90
N ASN A 521 -3.65 9.78 19.28
CA ASN A 521 -4.04 11.20 19.28
C ASN A 521 -3.12 12.06 18.41
N LEU A 522 -3.70 13.05 17.75
CA LEU A 522 -2.99 14.18 17.16
C LEU A 522 -3.18 15.42 18.04
N VAL A 523 -2.11 15.88 18.70
CA VAL A 523 -2.16 17.05 19.59
C VAL A 523 -1.39 18.22 18.97
N VAL A 524 -2.07 19.36 18.78
CA VAL A 524 -1.50 20.58 18.22
C VAL A 524 -1.52 21.67 19.29
N SER A 525 -0.35 22.00 19.86
CA SER A 525 -0.29 22.88 21.02
C SER A 525 0.87 23.89 20.98
N GLY A 526 0.83 24.88 21.87
CA GLY A 526 1.82 25.96 21.92
C GLY A 526 1.82 26.79 20.65
N ALA A 527 2.98 27.08 20.05
CA ALA A 527 3.04 27.75 18.74
C ALA A 527 3.07 26.78 17.55
N GLY A 528 2.74 25.50 17.78
CA GLY A 528 2.68 24.44 16.77
C GLY A 528 1.57 24.67 15.74
N ARG A 529 1.75 24.17 14.53
CA ARG A 529 0.74 24.31 13.48
C ARG A 529 0.71 23.13 12.50
N VAL A 530 -0.49 22.69 12.16
CA VAL A 530 -0.77 21.82 11.02
C VAL A 530 -1.36 22.65 9.88
N GLU A 531 -0.81 22.51 8.68
CA GLU A 531 -1.35 23.09 7.45
C GLU A 531 -1.66 21.97 6.46
N GLN A 532 -2.95 21.66 6.31
CA GLN A 532 -3.44 20.61 5.43
C GLN A 532 -3.98 21.24 4.14
N HIS A 533 -3.23 21.10 3.07
CA HIS A 533 -3.56 21.60 1.73
C HIS A 533 -4.16 20.51 0.82
N GLY A 534 -3.92 19.24 1.14
CA GLY A 534 -4.36 18.06 0.42
C GLY A 534 -4.17 16.81 1.28
N GLY A 535 -4.20 15.62 0.66
CA GLY A 535 -3.99 14.34 1.33
C GLY A 535 -4.96 14.06 2.48
N GLU A 536 -4.66 13.04 3.26
CA GLU A 536 -5.51 12.58 4.36
C GLU A 536 -4.74 12.55 5.69
N THR A 537 -5.38 13.05 6.74
CA THR A 537 -4.94 12.85 8.13
C THR A 537 -5.97 11.96 8.78
N ARG A 538 -5.58 10.72 9.10
CA ARG A 538 -6.47 9.69 9.63
C ARG A 538 -6.10 9.43 11.09
N VAL A 539 -6.94 9.88 12.02
CA VAL A 539 -6.81 9.52 13.45
C VAL A 539 -7.76 8.36 13.71
N LEU A 540 -7.25 7.23 14.23
CA LEU A 540 -8.03 5.99 14.29
C LEU A 540 -8.81 5.82 15.60
N ASN A 541 -8.13 5.80 16.74
CA ASN A 541 -8.74 5.45 18.03
C ASN A 541 -8.99 6.65 18.95
N GLY A 542 -8.10 7.63 18.94
CA GLY A 542 -8.21 8.83 19.77
C GLY A 542 -8.83 9.99 19.00
N GLY A 543 -8.34 11.20 19.24
CA GLY A 543 -8.87 12.42 18.64
C GLY A 543 -7.80 13.41 18.19
N VAL A 544 -8.28 14.47 17.55
CA VAL A 544 -7.49 15.68 17.28
C VAL A 544 -7.73 16.69 18.39
N GLU A 545 -6.67 17.10 19.07
CA GLU A 545 -6.72 18.09 20.13
C GLU A 545 -5.93 19.34 19.72
N VAL A 546 -6.63 20.45 19.48
CA VAL A 546 -5.99 21.75 19.20
C VAL A 546 -5.99 22.58 20.49
N GLU A 547 -4.86 22.53 21.20
CA GLU A 547 -4.68 23.14 22.51
C GLU A 547 -3.76 24.37 22.46
N GLY A 548 -4.31 25.50 21.99
CA GLY A 548 -3.56 26.76 21.86
C GLY A 548 -2.61 26.82 20.64
N GLY A 549 -2.49 25.72 19.89
CA GLY A 549 -1.85 25.68 18.57
C GLY A 549 -2.82 26.05 17.43
N ALA A 550 -2.41 25.78 16.19
CA ALA A 550 -3.20 26.09 15.00
C ALA A 550 -3.39 24.89 14.06
N TYR A 551 -4.62 24.60 13.66
CA TYR A 551 -4.91 23.62 12.60
C TYR A 551 -5.62 24.33 11.45
N ARG A 552 -5.08 24.22 10.25
CA ARG A 552 -5.67 24.83 9.05
C ARG A 552 -6.04 23.74 8.05
N LEU A 553 -7.34 23.49 7.94
CA LEU A 553 -7.91 22.59 6.95
C LEU A 553 -8.30 23.40 5.71
N LEU A 554 -7.42 23.34 4.71
CA LEU A 554 -7.50 24.13 3.48
C LEU A 554 -7.86 23.25 2.26
N GLY A 555 -7.61 21.95 2.33
CA GLY A 555 -7.91 20.92 1.33
C GLY A 555 -7.71 19.52 1.94
N GLY A 556 -7.90 18.45 1.16
CA GLY A 556 -7.74 17.08 1.66
C GLY A 556 -8.85 16.65 2.64
N GLU A 557 -8.59 15.63 3.44
CA GLU A 557 -9.53 15.09 4.43
C GLU A 557 -8.88 14.94 5.81
N LEU A 558 -9.56 15.43 6.84
CA LEU A 558 -9.28 15.10 8.23
C LEU A 558 -10.39 14.16 8.72
N SER A 559 -10.03 12.89 8.97
CA SER A 559 -10.91 11.89 9.58
C SER A 559 -10.45 11.60 11.01
N THR A 560 -11.35 11.75 11.98
CA THR A 560 -11.06 11.54 13.39
C THR A 560 -12.33 11.18 14.17
N PRO A 561 -12.29 10.26 15.15
CA PRO A 561 -13.44 10.02 16.05
C PRO A 561 -13.91 11.29 16.76
N SER A 562 -12.97 12.11 17.24
CA SER A 562 -13.28 13.37 17.92
C SER A 562 -12.34 14.52 17.56
N LEU A 563 -12.84 15.75 17.65
CA LEU A 563 -12.09 17.00 17.49
C LEU A 563 -12.34 17.95 18.67
N THR A 564 -11.29 18.26 19.42
CA THR A 564 -11.34 19.22 20.53
C THR A 564 -10.62 20.52 20.14
N ILE A 565 -11.32 21.65 20.20
CA ILE A 565 -10.83 22.99 19.87
C ILE A 565 -10.86 23.85 21.13
N SER A 566 -9.70 24.10 21.73
CA SER A 566 -9.65 24.92 22.93
C SER A 566 -9.94 26.40 22.63
N SER A 567 -10.41 27.16 23.63
CA SER A 567 -10.68 28.60 23.47
C SER A 567 -9.48 29.47 23.04
N THR A 568 -8.26 28.92 23.12
CA THR A 568 -7.03 29.58 22.67
C THR A 568 -6.51 29.07 21.33
N ALA A 569 -7.18 28.07 20.73
CA ALA A 569 -6.81 27.46 19.47
C ALA A 569 -7.09 28.37 18.27
N ASP A 570 -6.32 28.18 17.20
CA ASP A 570 -6.56 28.76 15.87
C ASP A 570 -6.95 27.64 14.90
N PHE A 571 -8.24 27.27 14.89
CA PHE A 571 -8.79 26.30 13.95
C PHE A 571 -9.41 27.01 12.75
N GLU A 572 -8.85 26.81 11.55
CA GLU A 572 -9.38 27.37 10.30
C GLU A 572 -9.94 26.25 9.41
N PHE A 573 -11.24 26.29 9.13
CA PHE A 573 -11.91 25.37 8.21
C PHE A 573 -12.34 26.10 6.93
N LYS A 574 -11.46 26.12 5.93
CA LYS A 574 -11.63 26.91 4.70
C LYS A 574 -11.78 26.07 3.43
N GLY A 575 -11.50 24.78 3.50
CA GLY A 575 -11.63 23.82 2.42
C GLY A 575 -11.50 22.40 2.95
N GLY A 576 -11.39 21.42 2.07
CA GLY A 576 -11.24 20.01 2.44
C GLY A 576 -12.50 19.41 3.09
N VAL A 577 -12.34 18.21 3.62
CA VAL A 577 -13.36 17.42 4.31
C VAL A 577 -12.98 17.28 5.78
N LEU A 578 -13.93 17.53 6.68
CA LEU A 578 -13.82 17.19 8.09
C LEU A 578 -14.84 16.08 8.38
N ALA A 579 -14.35 14.88 8.65
CA ALA A 579 -15.13 13.69 8.98
C ALA A 579 -14.92 13.37 10.47
N THR A 580 -15.96 13.57 11.29
CA THR A 580 -15.89 13.36 12.75
C THR A 580 -17.25 13.11 13.38
N ASP A 581 -17.25 12.38 14.50
CA ASP A 581 -18.48 12.06 15.25
C ASP A 581 -18.69 12.97 16.46
N GLU A 582 -17.61 13.51 17.04
CA GLU A 582 -17.68 14.42 18.18
C GLU A 582 -16.82 15.66 17.97
N ILE A 583 -17.36 16.83 18.31
CA ILE A 583 -16.64 18.10 18.29
C ILE A 583 -16.86 18.80 19.64
N ASP A 584 -15.79 19.19 20.32
CA ASP A 584 -15.82 20.04 21.51
C ASP A 584 -15.18 21.40 21.19
N GLY A 585 -16.01 22.43 21.07
CA GLY A 585 -15.62 23.78 20.64
C GLY A 585 -16.43 24.32 19.45
N ASP A 586 -16.17 25.59 19.12
CA ASP A 586 -16.91 26.31 18.08
C ASP A 586 -16.37 26.01 16.68
N ILE A 587 -17.28 25.83 15.70
CA ILE A 587 -16.92 25.61 14.30
C ILE A 587 -17.40 26.77 13.43
N LEU A 588 -16.45 27.37 12.71
CA LEU A 588 -16.73 28.29 11.61
C LEU A 588 -16.30 27.65 10.29
N ASN A 589 -17.26 27.14 9.52
CA ASN A 589 -17.01 26.65 8.17
C ASN A 589 -17.04 27.82 7.16
N GLN A 590 -15.94 28.01 6.46
CA GLN A 590 -15.74 29.08 5.48
C GLN A 590 -15.52 28.56 4.05
N GLY A 591 -15.74 27.28 3.80
CA GLY A 591 -15.57 26.70 2.45
C GLY A 591 -15.29 25.21 2.38
N GLY A 592 -15.22 24.49 3.51
CA GLY A 592 -15.01 23.04 3.53
C GLY A 592 -16.31 22.22 3.61
N ARG A 593 -16.18 20.90 3.62
CA ARG A 593 -17.28 19.93 3.72
C ARG A 593 -17.26 19.25 5.09
N LEU A 594 -18.27 19.51 5.90
CA LEU A 594 -18.44 18.83 7.19
C LEU A 594 -19.25 17.55 6.94
N GLU A 595 -18.60 16.39 7.12
CA GLU A 595 -19.22 15.07 7.05
C GLU A 595 -19.46 14.56 8.46
N ILE A 596 -20.72 14.22 8.72
CA ILE A 596 -21.21 13.80 10.02
C ILE A 596 -21.52 12.30 9.93
N GLY A 597 -21.04 11.50 10.89
CA GLY A 597 -21.34 10.07 10.93
C GLY A 597 -20.38 9.16 10.17
N ALA A 598 -19.21 9.66 9.79
CA ALA A 598 -18.20 8.94 9.02
C ALA A 598 -17.66 7.67 9.73
N ALA A 599 -17.77 7.54 11.06
CA ALA A 599 -17.41 6.31 11.77
C ALA A 599 -18.60 5.33 11.97
N GLY A 600 -19.69 5.51 11.22
CA GLY A 600 -20.90 4.69 11.31
C GLY A 600 -21.86 5.11 12.44
N ALA A 601 -21.62 6.26 13.06
CA ALA A 601 -22.54 6.89 14.00
C ALA A 601 -23.63 7.63 13.24
N THR A 602 -24.90 7.35 13.52
CA THR A 602 -26.03 8.04 12.87
C THR A 602 -26.30 9.43 13.45
N MET A 603 -25.49 9.87 14.43
CA MET A 603 -25.63 11.15 15.09
C MET A 603 -24.27 11.62 15.62
N ALA A 604 -23.84 12.80 15.18
CA ALA A 604 -22.70 13.50 15.77
C ALA A 604 -23.13 14.58 16.76
N ILE A 605 -22.19 14.96 17.64
CA ILE A 605 -22.40 15.98 18.67
C ILE A 605 -21.37 17.09 18.50
N LEU A 606 -21.83 18.34 18.54
CA LEU A 606 -21.00 19.54 18.58
C LEU A 606 -21.30 20.32 19.87
N ASN A 607 -20.37 20.27 20.83
CA ASN A 607 -20.42 20.99 22.09
C ASN A 607 -19.88 22.41 21.92
N GLY A 608 -20.61 23.25 21.20
CA GLY A 608 -20.24 24.64 20.89
C GLY A 608 -21.22 25.29 19.93
N ASP A 609 -20.80 26.38 19.30
CA ASP A 609 -21.54 27.06 18.24
C ASP A 609 -21.16 26.54 16.85
N LEU A 610 -22.13 26.49 15.92
CA LEU A 610 -21.91 26.16 14.51
C LEU A 610 -22.24 27.36 13.61
N ALA A 611 -21.26 27.83 12.86
CA ALA A 611 -21.46 28.86 11.83
C ALA A 611 -21.02 28.36 10.45
N LEU A 612 -21.98 28.24 9.53
CA LEU A 612 -21.76 27.95 8.12
C LEU A 612 -21.76 29.27 7.34
N SER A 613 -20.58 29.89 7.20
CA SER A 613 -20.46 31.14 6.42
C SER A 613 -20.34 30.89 4.91
N ALA A 614 -19.80 29.72 4.54
CA ALA A 614 -19.74 29.10 3.23
C ALA A 614 -19.43 27.61 3.42
N GLY A 615 -19.41 26.80 2.36
CA GLY A 615 -19.08 25.37 2.43
C GLY A 615 -20.31 24.46 2.46
N VAL A 616 -20.12 23.21 2.88
CA VAL A 616 -21.11 22.13 2.80
C VAL A 616 -21.32 21.48 4.16
N LEU A 617 -22.58 21.25 4.54
CA LEU A 617 -22.96 20.23 5.53
C LEU A 617 -23.47 19.01 4.77
N ALA A 618 -22.82 17.87 4.95
CA ALA A 618 -23.17 16.61 4.31
C ALA A 618 -23.95 15.71 5.28
N VAL A 619 -25.02 15.08 4.77
CA VAL A 619 -25.90 14.18 5.52
C VAL A 619 -26.19 12.95 4.69
N GLU A 620 -26.00 11.77 5.25
CA GLU A 620 -26.34 10.50 4.61
C GLU A 620 -27.70 9.96 5.11
N LEU A 621 -28.44 9.33 4.21
CA LEU A 621 -29.75 8.72 4.46
C LEU A 621 -29.68 7.23 4.15
N ASP A 622 -29.71 6.39 5.18
CA ASP A 622 -29.69 4.93 5.05
C ASP A 622 -31.11 4.34 5.04
N SER A 623 -32.05 4.91 5.80
CA SER A 623 -33.44 4.44 5.82
C SER A 623 -34.46 5.50 6.25
N ALA A 624 -35.74 5.12 6.30
CA ALA A 624 -36.80 6.01 6.77
C ALA A 624 -36.67 6.42 8.24
N SER A 625 -35.82 5.73 9.00
CA SER A 625 -35.53 5.99 10.40
C SER A 625 -34.05 6.20 10.68
N ASN A 626 -33.20 6.12 9.66
CA ASN A 626 -31.75 6.24 9.80
C ASN A 626 -31.23 7.30 8.83
N ALA A 627 -30.76 8.41 9.41
CA ALA A 627 -30.15 9.52 8.73
C ALA A 627 -29.12 10.11 9.67
N ASP A 628 -28.04 10.64 9.10
CA ASP A 628 -27.09 11.39 9.89
C ASP A 628 -27.75 12.63 10.47
N ALA A 629 -27.41 12.91 11.71
CA ALA A 629 -27.91 14.08 12.43
C ALA A 629 -26.79 14.74 13.19
N LEU A 630 -26.79 16.07 13.23
CA LEU A 630 -25.87 16.85 14.04
C LEU A 630 -26.63 17.53 15.19
N LEU A 631 -26.22 17.23 16.42
CA LEU A 631 -26.72 17.92 17.60
C LEU A 631 -25.71 18.97 18.06
N VAL A 632 -26.11 20.24 18.02
CA VAL A 632 -25.31 21.38 18.44
C VAL A 632 -25.79 21.86 19.80
N SER A 633 -24.88 22.04 20.76
CA SER A 633 -25.26 22.50 22.10
C SER A 633 -25.52 24.02 22.17
N GLY A 634 -24.90 24.78 21.27
CA GLY A 634 -24.95 26.24 21.16
C GLY A 634 -25.78 26.75 19.99
N ASP A 635 -25.42 27.93 19.51
CA ASP A 635 -26.12 28.64 18.43
C ASP A 635 -25.72 28.10 17.04
N ILE A 636 -26.70 28.06 16.14
CA ILE A 636 -26.51 27.65 14.74
C ILE A 636 -26.76 28.86 13.82
N VAL A 637 -25.79 29.15 12.96
CA VAL A 637 -25.90 30.11 11.86
C VAL A 637 -25.75 29.37 10.54
N LEU A 638 -26.84 29.28 9.79
CA LEU A 638 -26.89 28.61 8.49
C LEU A 638 -26.51 29.52 7.33
N GLY A 639 -25.76 28.93 6.41
CA GLY A 639 -25.34 29.43 5.11
C GLY A 639 -24.81 28.25 4.29
N GLY A 640 -24.15 28.51 3.15
CA GLY A 640 -23.56 27.44 2.33
C GLY A 640 -24.58 26.42 1.80
N VAL A 641 -24.16 25.17 1.59
CA VAL A 641 -24.94 24.12 0.94
C VAL A 641 -25.26 23.00 1.92
N LEU A 642 -26.49 22.49 1.87
CA LEU A 642 -26.85 21.20 2.47
C LEU A 642 -26.79 20.13 1.38
N ASP A 643 -25.85 19.20 1.53
CA ASP A 643 -25.69 18.05 0.64
C ASP A 643 -26.26 16.79 1.28
N VAL A 644 -27.08 16.06 0.52
CA VAL A 644 -27.82 14.89 0.98
C VAL A 644 -27.52 13.71 0.07
N THR A 645 -26.96 12.66 0.64
CA THR A 645 -26.66 11.40 -0.06
C THR A 645 -27.56 10.30 0.47
N THR A 646 -28.12 9.46 -0.41
CA THR A 646 -28.82 8.24 0.00
C THR A 646 -27.88 7.05 -0.09
N LEU A 647 -27.76 6.27 0.98
CA LEU A 647 -26.91 5.08 1.00
C LEU A 647 -27.64 3.86 0.42
N GLY A 648 -26.86 3.00 -0.24
CA GLY A 648 -27.37 1.79 -0.89
C GLY A 648 -28.44 2.08 -1.93
N SER A 649 -29.47 1.22 -2.00
CA SER A 649 -30.62 1.40 -2.90
C SER A 649 -31.79 2.13 -2.23
N TYR A 650 -31.54 2.89 -1.16
CA TYR A 650 -32.61 3.53 -0.41
C TYR A 650 -33.20 4.70 -1.20
N VAL A 651 -34.53 4.68 -1.38
CA VAL A 651 -35.29 5.74 -2.06
C VAL A 651 -36.27 6.34 -1.06
N PRO A 652 -36.09 7.61 -0.64
CA PRO A 652 -36.96 8.21 0.35
C PRO A 652 -38.37 8.43 -0.19
N ALA A 653 -39.39 8.07 0.60
CA ALA A 653 -40.78 8.30 0.23
C ALA A 653 -41.09 9.81 0.20
N ASN A 654 -41.89 10.26 -0.77
CA ASN A 654 -42.31 11.66 -0.83
C ASN A 654 -43.05 12.06 0.46
N GLY A 655 -42.59 13.14 1.10
CA GLY A 655 -43.06 13.64 2.39
C GLY A 655 -42.43 12.96 3.62
N ALA A 656 -41.51 12.00 3.45
CA ALA A 656 -40.72 11.49 4.56
C ALA A 656 -39.80 12.58 5.11
N ARG A 657 -39.53 12.50 6.42
CA ARG A 657 -38.82 13.54 7.16
C ARG A 657 -37.80 12.98 8.15
N TRP A 658 -36.67 13.67 8.30
CA TRP A 658 -35.59 13.34 9.22
C TRP A 658 -35.16 14.60 9.96
N ALA A 659 -34.93 14.50 11.27
CA ALA A 659 -34.30 15.57 12.02
C ALA A 659 -32.79 15.48 11.79
N ILE A 660 -32.22 16.45 11.08
CA ILE A 660 -30.82 16.38 10.62
C ILE A 660 -29.91 17.37 11.36
N LEU A 661 -30.48 18.40 11.99
CA LEU A 661 -29.72 19.41 12.71
C LEU A 661 -30.57 20.04 13.82
N GLY A 662 -30.03 20.13 15.04
CA GLY A 662 -30.73 20.77 16.16
C GLY A 662 -29.77 21.57 17.04
N GLY A 663 -30.21 22.72 17.55
CA GLY A 663 -29.38 23.64 18.34
C GLY A 663 -30.13 24.45 19.40
N ALA A 664 -29.41 25.23 20.19
CA ALA A 664 -30.00 26.15 21.17
C ALA A 664 -30.79 27.27 20.49
N SER A 665 -30.26 27.82 19.39
CA SER A 665 -30.98 28.68 18.46
C SER A 665 -30.55 28.37 17.03
N LEU A 666 -31.43 28.65 16.07
CA LEU A 666 -31.16 28.47 14.65
C LEU A 666 -31.49 29.76 13.89
N THR A 667 -30.53 30.26 13.13
CA THR A 667 -30.66 31.49 12.34
C THR A 667 -30.04 31.31 10.96
N GLY A 668 -30.48 32.12 9.98
CA GLY A 668 -30.01 32.01 8.61
C GLY A 668 -30.74 30.95 7.79
N ALA A 669 -30.20 30.60 6.62
CA ALA A 669 -30.71 29.55 5.75
C ALA A 669 -29.58 29.02 4.86
N PHE A 670 -29.65 27.75 4.47
CA PHE A 670 -28.78 27.23 3.42
C PHE A 670 -28.99 28.02 2.12
N GLU A 671 -27.90 28.34 1.43
CA GLU A 671 -27.90 28.95 0.09
C GLU A 671 -28.48 27.98 -0.95
N SER A 672 -28.25 26.67 -0.77
CA SER A 672 -28.89 25.62 -1.55
C SER A 672 -29.00 24.31 -0.78
N VAL A 673 -29.94 23.47 -1.21
CA VAL A 673 -30.19 22.12 -0.68
C VAL A 673 -30.22 21.16 -1.86
N THR A 674 -29.72 19.93 -1.69
CA THR A 674 -29.76 18.89 -2.72
C THR A 674 -31.15 18.78 -3.36
N PRO A 675 -31.25 18.79 -4.71
CA PRO A 675 -32.53 18.70 -5.41
C PRO A 675 -33.36 17.49 -4.95
N GLY A 676 -34.66 17.69 -4.84
CA GLY A 676 -35.58 16.66 -4.33
C GLY A 676 -35.78 16.70 -2.81
N PHE A 677 -35.00 17.51 -2.09
CA PHE A 677 -35.20 17.76 -0.68
C PHE A 677 -35.57 19.21 -0.38
N SER A 678 -36.16 19.42 0.79
CA SER A 678 -36.50 20.73 1.35
C SER A 678 -36.28 20.71 2.86
N ILE A 679 -36.28 21.87 3.49
CA ILE A 679 -36.04 22.02 4.93
C ILE A 679 -37.26 22.65 5.60
N GLU A 680 -37.62 22.14 6.77
CA GLU A 680 -38.67 22.69 7.65
C GLU A 680 -38.07 22.90 9.05
N GLU A 681 -38.21 24.09 9.62
CA GLU A 681 -37.75 24.39 10.98
C GLU A 681 -38.91 24.25 11.97
N ILE A 682 -38.73 23.44 13.01
CA ILE A 682 -39.69 23.24 14.10
C ILE A 682 -38.92 23.22 15.42
N ASP A 683 -39.23 24.14 16.34
CA ASP A 683 -38.64 24.22 17.69
C ASP A 683 -37.09 24.16 17.69
N ASN A 684 -36.44 24.96 16.83
CA ASN A 684 -34.98 24.99 16.60
C ASN A 684 -34.35 23.68 16.10
N VAL A 685 -35.16 22.78 15.54
CA VAL A 685 -34.72 21.58 14.83
C VAL A 685 -35.04 21.73 13.35
N LEU A 686 -34.04 21.51 12.51
CA LEU A 686 -34.16 21.50 11.06
C LEU A 686 -34.47 20.08 10.59
N TRP A 687 -35.66 19.94 10.01
CA TRP A 687 -36.18 18.72 9.44
C TRP A 687 -35.92 18.73 7.93
N LEU A 688 -35.19 17.72 7.46
CA LEU A 688 -35.11 17.42 6.04
C LEU A 688 -36.40 16.75 5.61
N VAL A 689 -37.02 17.24 4.52
CA VAL A 689 -38.27 16.71 3.97
C VAL A 689 -38.06 16.32 2.51
N ALA A 690 -38.30 15.04 2.20
CA ALA A 690 -38.28 14.53 0.83
C ALA A 690 -39.47 15.09 0.04
N GLY A 691 -39.21 15.71 -1.11
CA GLY A 691 -40.22 16.26 -2.01
C GLY A 691 -40.48 15.41 -3.26
N PRO A 692 -41.39 15.86 -4.15
CA PRO A 692 -41.59 15.23 -5.46
C PRO A 692 -40.31 15.39 -6.29
N GLY A 693 -39.49 14.34 -6.33
CA GLY A 693 -38.15 14.38 -6.94
C GLY A 693 -37.00 14.01 -6.00
N ALA A 694 -37.26 13.61 -4.74
CA ALA A 694 -36.25 13.04 -3.82
C ALA A 694 -35.55 11.77 -4.35
N SER A 695 -36.00 11.27 -5.50
CA SER A 695 -35.25 10.36 -6.36
C SER A 695 -34.80 11.12 -7.62
N GLN A 696 -33.69 11.85 -7.56
CA GLN A 696 -32.82 12.09 -8.71
C GLN A 696 -31.55 12.85 -8.29
N SER A 697 -30.52 12.09 -7.94
CA SER A 697 -29.13 12.51 -8.13
C SER A 697 -28.24 11.27 -8.28
N VAL A 698 -28.19 10.75 -9.50
CA VAL A 698 -26.89 10.59 -10.15
C VAL A 698 -26.70 11.90 -10.91
N PRO A 699 -25.75 12.78 -10.58
CA PRO A 699 -25.48 13.95 -11.39
C PRO A 699 -24.62 13.53 -12.57
N GLU A 700 -25.05 13.83 -13.80
CA GLU A 700 -24.15 14.38 -14.82
C GLU A 700 -24.93 15.24 -15.84
N THR A 701 -24.95 16.54 -15.51
CA THR A 701 -24.93 17.72 -16.39
C THR A 701 -25.72 17.73 -17.71
N THR A 702 -26.81 18.52 -17.73
CA THR A 702 -26.95 19.57 -18.76
C THR A 702 -27.81 20.74 -18.28
N GLY A 703 -27.26 21.95 -18.39
CA GLY A 703 -27.96 23.19 -18.09
C GLY A 703 -27.28 24.38 -18.76
N VAL A 704 -27.45 24.51 -20.07
CA VAL A 704 -27.12 25.73 -20.82
C VAL A 704 -28.12 26.82 -20.41
N VAL A 705 -27.62 27.90 -19.79
CA VAL A 705 -28.33 29.18 -19.70
C VAL A 705 -27.65 30.17 -20.65
N LEU A 706 -28.40 30.59 -21.66
CA LEU A 706 -28.06 31.67 -22.57
C LEU A 706 -28.24 33.01 -21.83
N VAL A 707 -27.16 33.72 -21.49
CA VAL A 707 -27.21 35.15 -21.13
C VAL A 707 -26.42 35.97 -22.16
N LEU A 708 -27.14 36.87 -22.81
CA LEU A 708 -26.66 37.94 -23.67
C LEU A 708 -25.83 38.96 -22.88
N GLY A 709 -24.69 39.38 -23.46
CA GLY A 709 -24.30 40.80 -23.48
C GLY A 709 -23.02 41.22 -22.75
N ALA A 710 -22.02 41.62 -23.57
CA ALA A 710 -20.97 42.65 -23.35
C ALA A 710 -19.93 42.41 -22.22
N ALA A 711 -18.62 42.59 -22.39
CA ALA A 711 -17.89 43.50 -23.25
C ALA A 711 -16.39 43.11 -23.40
N THR A 712 -15.84 43.32 -24.60
CA THR A 712 -14.48 43.83 -24.98
C THR A 712 -13.25 43.50 -24.12
N LEU A 713 -12.10 43.08 -24.66
CA LEU A 713 -11.25 43.80 -25.63
C LEU A 713 -10.12 42.86 -26.17
N LEU A 714 -10.06 42.58 -27.47
CA LEU A 714 -9.01 43.03 -28.43
C LEU A 714 -7.55 42.72 -27.98
N LEU A 715 -6.78 41.85 -28.66
CA LEU A 715 -6.04 42.23 -29.88
C LEU A 715 -5.51 41.01 -30.68
N VAL A 716 -6.09 40.85 -31.87
CA VAL A 716 -5.60 40.42 -33.19
C VAL A 716 -4.10 40.04 -33.36
N ALA A 717 -3.85 38.83 -33.89
CA ALA A 717 -2.92 38.62 -35.01
C ALA A 717 -3.38 37.46 -35.94
N ARG A 718 -3.76 37.82 -37.17
CA ARG A 718 -3.99 36.90 -38.32
C ARG A 718 -2.65 36.52 -38.95
N ARG A 719 -2.53 35.28 -39.47
CA ARG A 719 -2.18 35.01 -40.89
C ARG A 719 -2.52 33.56 -41.31
N ARG A 720 -2.91 33.43 -42.58
CA ARG A 720 -3.34 32.23 -43.33
C ARG A 720 -2.28 31.87 -44.41
N PRO A 721 -2.41 30.73 -45.15
CA PRO A 721 -1.34 29.83 -45.59
C PRO A 721 -0.91 29.97 -47.06
N THR A 722 0.22 29.34 -47.46
CA THR A 722 0.66 28.96 -48.83
C THR A 722 1.86 27.99 -48.68
N ALA A 723 1.99 26.76 -49.21
CA ALA A 723 1.74 26.10 -50.51
C ALA A 723 3.06 25.70 -51.24
N ALA A 724 3.30 24.38 -51.30
CA ALA A 724 3.82 23.54 -52.42
C ALA A 724 5.29 23.60 -52.94
N CYS A 725 5.94 22.41 -52.96
CA CYS A 725 6.78 21.74 -54.00
C CYS A 725 7.83 20.85 -53.30
N GLY A 726 8.17 19.61 -53.63
CA GLY A 726 7.86 18.69 -54.73
C GLY A 726 9.03 17.68 -54.90
N LEU A 727 8.70 16.38 -55.00
CA LEU A 727 9.48 15.23 -55.55
C LEU A 727 10.81 14.79 -54.90
N ALA A 728 10.89 13.56 -54.37
CA ALA A 728 11.35 12.35 -55.08
C ALA A 728 11.56 11.15 -54.11
N ALA A 729 11.21 9.96 -54.59
CA ALA A 729 11.01 8.74 -53.82
C ALA A 729 12.19 7.73 -53.87
N ALA A 730 12.14 6.79 -52.90
CA ALA A 730 12.79 5.47 -52.79
C ALA A 730 14.24 5.45 -52.24
N LEU A 731 14.65 4.59 -51.29
CA LEU A 731 14.23 3.21 -50.99
C LEU A 731 14.67 2.79 -49.56
N THR A 732 13.70 2.35 -48.76
CA THR A 732 13.69 1.49 -47.55
C THR A 732 15.00 1.13 -46.80
N LEU A 733 15.06 1.52 -45.52
CA LEU A 733 15.38 0.58 -44.43
C LEU A 733 14.24 0.68 -43.39
N SER A 734 13.58 -0.45 -43.16
CA SER A 734 12.47 -0.63 -42.25
C SER A 734 12.93 -0.58 -40.79
N LEU A 735 12.43 0.39 -40.03
CA LEU A 735 12.19 0.31 -38.59
C LEU A 735 10.77 0.82 -38.39
N THR A 736 9.81 -0.08 -38.57
CA THR A 736 8.44 0.13 -38.08
C THR A 736 8.52 0.17 -36.55
N ALA A 737 8.49 1.37 -35.97
CA ALA A 737 7.95 1.53 -34.63
C ALA A 737 6.51 1.03 -34.71
N SER A 738 6.21 -0.07 -34.03
CA SER A 738 4.86 -0.59 -33.97
C SER A 738 4.05 0.37 -33.11
N ALA A 739 3.22 1.20 -33.73
CA ALA A 739 2.09 1.79 -33.01
C ALA A 739 1.34 0.63 -32.33
N GLN A 740 1.33 0.62 -31.00
CA GLN A 740 0.56 -0.37 -30.27
C GLN A 740 -0.92 -0.04 -30.47
N ALA A 741 -1.57 -0.82 -31.34
CA ALA A 741 -3.03 -0.81 -31.40
C ALA A 741 -3.54 -1.41 -30.07
N VAL A 742 -4.10 -0.57 -29.20
CA VAL A 742 -4.81 -1.03 -28.01
C VAL A 742 -6.22 -1.38 -28.46
N THR A 743 -6.61 -2.64 -28.27
CA THR A 743 -8.00 -3.07 -28.47
C THR A 743 -8.74 -2.95 -27.15
N ILE A 744 -9.67 -2.01 -27.06
CA ILE A 744 -10.57 -1.85 -25.92
C ILE A 744 -11.94 -2.39 -26.33
N ALA A 745 -12.72 -2.99 -25.42
CA ALA A 745 -13.98 -3.63 -25.77
C ALA A 745 -15.14 -3.18 -24.86
N THR A 746 -16.32 -3.00 -25.44
CA THR A 746 -17.59 -2.86 -24.72
C THR A 746 -18.53 -4.01 -25.11
N ILE A 747 -19.34 -4.49 -24.16
CA ILE A 747 -20.27 -5.61 -24.39
C ILE A 747 -21.68 -5.08 -24.61
N ALA A 748 -22.44 -5.78 -25.45
CA ALA A 748 -23.78 -5.37 -25.85
C ALA A 748 -24.84 -5.82 -24.84
N ASP A 749 -25.76 -4.91 -24.59
CA ASP A 749 -27.12 -5.17 -24.15
C ASP A 749 -27.97 -5.58 -25.38
N ALA A 750 -28.92 -6.52 -25.27
CA ALA A 750 -29.51 -7.15 -26.47
C ALA A 750 -31.00 -7.51 -26.37
N GLN A 751 -31.75 -7.26 -27.44
CA GLN A 751 -33.17 -7.63 -27.55
C GLN A 751 -33.57 -8.16 -28.94
N LEU A 752 -34.51 -9.12 -28.99
CA LEU A 752 -35.06 -9.76 -30.19
C LEU A 752 -36.39 -9.14 -30.68
N SER A 753 -36.61 -9.13 -32.00
CA SER A 753 -37.89 -8.89 -32.73
C SER A 753 -38.13 -10.05 -33.74
N GLU A 754 -39.32 -10.57 -34.09
CA GLU A 754 -40.71 -10.06 -34.11
C GLU A 754 -41.76 -11.21 -33.95
N ASN A 755 -42.99 -10.90 -33.51
CA ASN A 755 -44.13 -11.83 -33.40
C ASN A 755 -45.17 -11.60 -34.50
N GLY A 756 -45.44 -12.64 -35.30
CA GLY A 756 -46.53 -12.65 -36.27
C GLY A 756 -47.85 -13.08 -35.64
N THR A 757 -48.88 -12.26 -35.78
CA THR A 757 -50.28 -12.52 -35.42
C THR A 757 -50.84 -13.69 -36.22
N THR A 758 -50.84 -14.90 -35.69
CA THR A 758 -51.88 -15.94 -35.89
C THR A 758 -51.49 -17.16 -35.07
N GLY A 759 -52.38 -17.61 -34.18
CA GLY A 759 -52.14 -18.79 -33.36
C GLY A 759 -51.78 -19.99 -34.22
N LEU A 760 -50.53 -20.44 -34.13
CA LEU A 760 -49.95 -21.76 -34.40
C LEU A 760 -48.42 -21.60 -34.51
N GLY A 761 -47.68 -21.90 -33.44
CA GLY A 761 -46.22 -22.04 -33.43
C GLY A 761 -45.52 -21.09 -32.45
N ASP A 762 -45.30 -21.59 -31.23
CA ASP A 762 -44.56 -20.94 -30.14
C ASP A 762 -43.11 -20.63 -30.53
N ALA A 763 -42.70 -19.38 -30.35
CA ALA A 763 -41.32 -19.06 -30.00
C ALA A 763 -41.21 -19.21 -28.47
N THR A 764 -40.74 -20.38 -28.01
CA THR A 764 -40.59 -20.71 -26.58
C THR A 764 -39.31 -20.11 -25.99
N ASP A 765 -39.11 -18.80 -26.07
CA ASP A 765 -38.28 -18.05 -25.10
C ASP A 765 -38.37 -16.55 -25.41
N SER A 766 -39.35 -15.90 -24.79
CA SER A 766 -39.46 -14.45 -24.70
C SER A 766 -38.64 -13.98 -23.50
N GLY A 767 -37.35 -13.72 -23.69
CA GLY A 767 -36.50 -13.11 -22.66
C GLY A 767 -36.61 -11.59 -22.70
N SER A 768 -37.13 -10.97 -21.64
CA SER A 768 -37.14 -9.53 -21.39
C SER A 768 -35.78 -8.99 -20.90
N GLY A 769 -34.67 -9.52 -21.45
CA GLY A 769 -33.32 -9.25 -20.94
C GLY A 769 -33.01 -9.82 -19.55
N THR A 770 -33.93 -10.56 -18.90
CA THR A 770 -33.77 -11.02 -17.50
C THR A 770 -33.75 -12.55 -17.32
N GLY A 771 -33.65 -13.32 -18.41
CA GLY A 771 -33.57 -14.79 -18.35
C GLY A 771 -33.05 -15.42 -19.64
N SER A 772 -32.10 -16.35 -19.49
CA SER A 772 -31.52 -17.31 -20.45
C SER A 772 -31.80 -17.13 -21.96
N SER A 773 -30.75 -16.74 -22.69
CA SER A 773 -30.52 -16.76 -24.16
C SER A 773 -31.56 -16.10 -25.11
N LEU A 774 -31.09 -15.26 -26.05
CA LEU A 774 -31.91 -14.69 -27.12
C LEU A 774 -31.87 -15.53 -28.42
N ASN A 775 -33.02 -15.74 -29.04
CA ASN A 775 -33.20 -16.64 -30.18
C ASN A 775 -33.69 -15.91 -31.44
N ALA A 776 -32.81 -15.60 -32.41
CA ALA A 776 -33.27 -15.27 -33.77
C ALA A 776 -33.28 -16.51 -34.69
N ARG A 777 -34.25 -16.60 -35.59
CA ARG A 777 -34.48 -17.67 -36.56
C ARG A 777 -34.87 -17.04 -37.89
N TRP A 778 -33.97 -17.10 -38.86
CA TRP A 778 -34.20 -16.58 -40.22
C TRP A 778 -34.55 -17.72 -41.19
N ASN A 779 -35.85 -18.00 -41.38
CA ASN A 779 -36.30 -19.06 -42.30
C ASN A 779 -36.63 -18.53 -43.70
N TYR A 780 -36.00 -19.10 -44.73
CA TYR A 780 -36.33 -18.88 -46.15
C TYR A 780 -37.18 -20.06 -46.67
N ALA A 781 -38.45 -20.17 -46.25
CA ALA A 781 -39.36 -21.15 -46.84
C ALA A 781 -40.13 -20.52 -48.00
N SER A 782 -40.30 -21.23 -49.11
CA SER A 782 -40.99 -20.77 -50.32
C SER A 782 -42.53 -20.65 -50.18
N THR A 783 -43.03 -20.36 -48.97
CA THR A 783 -44.45 -20.21 -48.64
C THR A 783 -44.68 -18.87 -47.92
N PRO A 784 -45.85 -18.21 -48.07
CA PRO A 784 -46.03 -16.79 -47.73
C PRO A 784 -46.02 -16.43 -46.23
N SER A 785 -45.52 -17.29 -45.35
CA SER A 785 -45.54 -17.10 -43.88
C SER A 785 -44.15 -16.86 -43.27
N ASN A 786 -43.18 -16.35 -44.04
CA ASN A 786 -41.86 -16.07 -43.51
C ASN A 786 -41.90 -14.83 -42.60
N ARG A 787 -41.47 -15.00 -41.35
CA ARG A 787 -41.30 -13.94 -40.36
C ARG A 787 -39.92 -13.33 -40.55
N ASN A 788 -39.85 -12.00 -40.57
CA ASN A 788 -38.58 -11.29 -40.47
C ASN A 788 -38.23 -11.19 -38.99
N GLU A 789 -37.11 -11.77 -38.57
CA GLU A 789 -36.60 -11.56 -37.21
C GLU A 789 -35.44 -10.55 -37.29
N TRP A 790 -35.28 -9.70 -36.28
CA TRP A 790 -34.20 -8.72 -36.19
C TRP A 790 -33.67 -8.77 -34.75
N ILE A 791 -32.37 -8.53 -34.56
CA ILE A 791 -31.78 -8.36 -33.22
C ILE A 791 -31.32 -6.92 -33.10
N ALA A 792 -31.70 -6.26 -32.00
CA ALA A 792 -31.13 -4.98 -31.59
C ALA A 792 -30.03 -5.24 -30.54
N LEU A 793 -28.86 -4.65 -30.76
CA LEU A 793 -27.71 -4.66 -29.86
C LEU A 793 -27.40 -3.23 -29.47
N LYS A 794 -27.45 -2.91 -28.17
CA LYS A 794 -27.14 -1.58 -27.62
C LYS A 794 -25.77 -1.61 -26.97
N PHE A 795 -24.93 -0.63 -27.30
CA PHE A 795 -23.59 -0.47 -26.74
C PHE A 795 -23.46 0.90 -26.08
N ASP A 796 -22.93 0.92 -24.87
CA ASP A 796 -22.51 2.15 -24.20
C ASP A 796 -21.09 2.52 -24.62
N LEU A 797 -20.94 3.73 -25.17
CA LEU A 797 -19.68 4.29 -25.65
C LEU A 797 -19.15 5.43 -24.76
N SER A 798 -19.78 5.70 -23.61
CA SER A 798 -19.45 6.81 -22.69
C SER A 798 -18.02 6.75 -22.15
N ALA A 799 -17.44 5.56 -22.03
CA ALA A 799 -16.06 5.36 -21.61
C ALA A 799 -15.00 5.81 -22.65
N TYR A 800 -15.41 6.31 -23.82
CA TYR A 800 -14.50 6.69 -24.92
C TYR A 800 -14.75 8.12 -25.40
N ALA A 801 -13.99 9.06 -24.87
CA ALA A 801 -14.12 10.49 -25.19
C ALA A 801 -13.50 10.87 -26.54
N ASP A 802 -12.36 10.29 -26.96
CA ASP A 802 -11.74 10.65 -28.25
C ASP A 802 -12.02 9.62 -29.35
N LYS A 803 -13.28 9.63 -29.83
CA LYS A 803 -13.74 8.72 -30.89
C LYS A 803 -13.08 9.02 -32.25
N SER A 804 -12.42 10.17 -32.42
CA SER A 804 -11.76 10.56 -33.68
C SER A 804 -10.49 9.76 -33.99
N ARG A 805 -9.90 9.11 -32.97
CA ARG A 805 -8.64 8.35 -33.04
C ARG A 805 -8.82 6.85 -33.27
N LEU A 806 -10.07 6.39 -33.37
CA LEU A 806 -10.39 5.01 -33.69
C LEU A 806 -9.95 4.71 -35.14
N ASN A 807 -9.11 3.70 -35.38
CA ASN A 807 -8.83 3.28 -36.77
C ASN A 807 -9.86 2.29 -37.28
N ASN A 808 -10.38 1.48 -36.38
CA ASN A 808 -11.26 0.38 -36.72
C ASN A 808 -12.19 0.08 -35.54
N VAL A 809 -13.46 -0.11 -35.85
CA VAL A 809 -14.48 -0.57 -34.91
C VAL A 809 -15.04 -1.88 -35.43
N SER A 810 -14.97 -2.90 -34.59
CA SER A 810 -15.24 -4.28 -34.95
C SER A 810 -16.30 -4.91 -34.07
N LEU A 811 -17.40 -5.36 -34.66
CA LEU A 811 -18.42 -6.16 -33.98
C LEU A 811 -17.99 -7.63 -33.95
N ARG A 812 -18.01 -8.23 -32.76
CA ARG A 812 -17.79 -9.67 -32.56
C ARG A 812 -19.00 -10.32 -31.90
N PRO A 813 -19.85 -11.02 -32.68
CA PRO A 813 -20.94 -11.79 -32.13
C PRO A 813 -20.49 -13.20 -31.71
N THR A 814 -21.13 -13.73 -30.67
CA THR A 814 -20.99 -15.14 -30.24
C THR A 814 -22.19 -15.93 -30.75
N MET A 815 -21.99 -17.04 -31.49
CA MET A 815 -23.07 -17.81 -32.11
C MET A 815 -23.26 -19.20 -31.50
N PHE A 816 -24.52 -19.60 -31.37
CA PHE A 816 -24.92 -20.93 -30.89
C PHE A 816 -25.78 -21.68 -31.93
N ARG A 817 -25.42 -22.94 -32.19
CA ARG A 817 -25.95 -23.87 -33.25
C ARG A 817 -26.01 -23.28 -34.67
N GLY A 818 -24.88 -23.29 -35.38
CA GLY A 818 -24.88 -23.10 -36.84
C GLY A 818 -25.37 -24.36 -37.57
N ASN A 819 -26.32 -24.24 -38.52
CA ASN A 819 -26.68 -25.35 -39.42
C ASN A 819 -25.60 -25.49 -40.52
N ALA A 820 -25.44 -26.69 -41.09
CA ALA A 820 -24.33 -27.06 -41.96
C ALA A 820 -24.25 -26.33 -43.33
N ASN A 821 -25.10 -25.32 -43.58
CA ASN A 821 -25.15 -24.54 -44.84
C ASN A 821 -24.95 -23.02 -44.63
N ASN A 822 -24.18 -22.60 -43.61
CA ASN A 822 -24.12 -21.22 -43.13
C ASN A 822 -23.09 -20.29 -43.84
N SER A 823 -23.00 -20.32 -45.18
CA SER A 823 -22.43 -19.15 -45.88
C SER A 823 -23.50 -18.06 -45.90
N GLN A 824 -23.50 -17.17 -44.92
CA GLN A 824 -24.59 -16.22 -44.72
C GLN A 824 -24.08 -14.78 -44.78
N THR A 825 -24.93 -13.90 -45.29
CA THR A 825 -24.70 -12.46 -45.30
C THR A 825 -25.59 -11.84 -44.24
N LEU A 826 -25.02 -11.18 -43.23
CA LEU A 826 -25.76 -10.33 -42.29
C LEU A 826 -25.88 -8.92 -42.87
N ARG A 827 -26.97 -8.23 -42.57
CA ARG A 827 -27.11 -6.81 -42.88
C ARG A 827 -27.24 -6.02 -41.59
N LEU A 828 -26.40 -5.00 -41.45
CA LEU A 828 -26.35 -4.15 -40.26
C LEU A 828 -26.94 -2.77 -40.56
N TYR A 829 -27.75 -2.26 -39.64
CA TYR A 829 -28.20 -0.88 -39.60
C TYR A 829 -27.86 -0.30 -38.23
N ALA A 830 -27.65 1.00 -38.13
CA ALA A 830 -27.53 1.70 -36.86
C ALA A 830 -28.64 2.74 -36.72
N LEU A 831 -29.08 3.00 -35.49
CA LEU A 831 -29.90 4.18 -35.22
C LEU A 831 -29.04 5.45 -35.35
N THR A 832 -29.62 6.53 -35.87
CA THR A 832 -28.92 7.81 -35.92
C THR A 832 -28.66 8.29 -34.48
N PRO A 833 -27.41 8.65 -34.14
CA PRO A 833 -27.06 9.10 -32.81
C PRO A 833 -27.93 10.27 -32.33
N GLY A 834 -28.36 10.23 -31.07
CA GLY A 834 -29.16 11.29 -30.45
C GLY A 834 -30.66 11.22 -30.79
N THR A 835 -31.13 10.09 -31.31
CA THR A 835 -32.56 9.88 -31.53
C THR A 835 -33.28 9.67 -30.19
N ALA A 836 -34.35 10.42 -29.93
CA ALA A 836 -35.12 10.31 -28.69
C ALA A 836 -35.60 8.85 -28.45
N GLY A 837 -35.23 8.30 -27.30
CA GLY A 837 -35.57 6.93 -26.88
C GLY A 837 -34.53 5.86 -27.20
N GLU A 838 -33.35 6.23 -27.73
CA GLU A 838 -32.23 5.30 -28.00
C GLU A 838 -31.69 4.62 -26.73
N ASP A 839 -31.84 5.26 -25.56
CA ASP A 839 -31.69 4.60 -24.27
C ASP A 839 -33.01 4.00 -23.79
N TRP A 840 -33.27 2.77 -24.22
CA TRP A 840 -34.47 2.02 -23.86
C TRP A 840 -34.16 0.94 -22.82
N ASN A 841 -35.13 0.69 -21.95
CA ASN A 841 -35.08 -0.40 -20.97
C ASN A 841 -35.46 -1.71 -21.65
N GLU A 842 -34.50 -2.63 -21.74
CA GLU A 842 -34.62 -3.95 -22.37
C GLU A 842 -35.74 -4.82 -21.82
N SER A 843 -36.11 -4.60 -20.55
CA SER A 843 -37.18 -5.37 -19.90
C SER A 843 -38.60 -4.92 -20.25
N THR A 844 -38.74 -3.73 -20.85
CA THR A 844 -40.07 -3.10 -21.06
C THR A 844 -40.32 -2.58 -22.47
N ILE A 845 -39.28 -2.35 -23.27
CA ILE A 845 -39.44 -1.87 -24.65
C ILE A 845 -40.07 -2.98 -25.53
N THR A 846 -40.99 -2.60 -26.41
CA THR A 846 -41.58 -3.50 -27.42
C THR A 846 -41.16 -3.06 -28.82
N TYR A 847 -41.19 -3.97 -29.81
CA TYR A 847 -40.77 -3.64 -31.19
C TYR A 847 -41.49 -2.41 -31.77
N GLY A 848 -42.80 -2.31 -31.59
CA GLY A 848 -43.58 -1.15 -32.08
C GLY A 848 -43.29 0.17 -31.36
N ALA A 849 -42.51 0.14 -30.28
CA ALA A 849 -42.09 1.28 -29.49
C ALA A 849 -40.59 1.58 -29.60
N MET A 850 -39.81 0.77 -30.35
CA MET A 850 -38.39 1.05 -30.59
C MET A 850 -38.23 2.30 -31.46
N PRO A 851 -37.29 3.21 -31.13
CA PRO A 851 -37.01 4.37 -31.94
C PRO A 851 -36.57 3.98 -33.36
N GLY A 852 -37.01 4.75 -34.36
CA GLY A 852 -36.61 4.55 -35.75
C GLY A 852 -37.38 3.49 -36.55
N PHE A 853 -38.28 2.74 -35.92
CA PHE A 853 -39.12 1.74 -36.58
C PHE A 853 -40.56 2.22 -36.78
N THR A 854 -41.14 1.89 -37.94
CA THR A 854 -42.58 1.98 -38.17
C THR A 854 -43.07 0.60 -38.56
N PHE A 855 -43.95 0.00 -37.76
CA PHE A 855 -44.54 -1.30 -38.07
C PHE A 855 -45.36 -1.19 -39.36
N ASP A 856 -44.86 -1.78 -40.46
CA ASP A 856 -45.49 -1.67 -41.77
C ASP A 856 -46.59 -2.71 -42.00
N SER A 857 -46.83 -3.62 -41.03
CA SER A 857 -47.82 -4.71 -41.07
C SER A 857 -47.67 -5.72 -42.22
N PHE A 858 -46.61 -5.62 -43.03
CA PHE A 858 -46.34 -6.51 -44.15
C PHE A 858 -45.06 -7.30 -43.90
N SER A 859 -45.18 -8.59 -43.52
CA SER A 859 -44.05 -9.49 -43.25
C SER A 859 -43.23 -9.90 -44.50
N THR A 860 -43.29 -9.15 -45.60
CA THR A 860 -42.70 -9.53 -46.90
C THR A 860 -41.75 -8.50 -47.50
N THR A 861 -41.66 -7.29 -46.92
CA THR A 861 -40.71 -6.26 -47.33
C THR A 861 -39.35 -6.58 -46.73
N ASN A 862 -38.45 -7.13 -47.54
CA ASN A 862 -37.02 -7.34 -47.26
C ASN A 862 -36.22 -6.02 -47.06
N LEU A 863 -36.93 -4.90 -46.87
CA LEU A 863 -36.39 -3.55 -46.88
C LEU A 863 -37.13 -2.78 -45.80
N LEU A 864 -36.41 -2.45 -44.72
CA LEU A 864 -36.76 -1.33 -43.84
C LEU A 864 -37.11 -0.14 -44.72
N ASN A 865 -38.32 0.41 -44.57
CA ASN A 865 -38.67 1.65 -45.24
C ASN A 865 -37.82 2.76 -44.59
N VAL A 866 -36.74 3.17 -45.24
CA VAL A 866 -35.64 4.02 -44.70
C VAL A 866 -36.04 5.48 -44.43
N GLY A 867 -37.31 5.74 -44.13
CA GLY A 867 -37.86 7.07 -43.85
C GLY A 867 -37.66 7.57 -42.41
N GLY A 868 -36.85 6.88 -41.60
CA GLY A 868 -36.54 7.22 -40.19
C GLY A 868 -35.04 7.39 -39.94
N PRO A 869 -34.62 7.67 -38.69
CA PRO A 869 -33.21 7.84 -38.27
C PRO A 869 -32.44 6.51 -38.28
N LEU A 870 -32.25 5.91 -39.45
CA LEU A 870 -31.52 4.65 -39.63
C LEU A 870 -30.39 4.83 -40.66
N VAL A 871 -29.19 4.39 -40.28
CA VAL A 871 -27.98 4.38 -41.12
C VAL A 871 -27.72 2.94 -41.57
N ASP A 872 -27.81 2.67 -42.87
CA ASP A 872 -27.47 1.35 -43.44
C ASP A 872 -25.94 1.17 -43.47
N LEU A 873 -25.43 0.21 -42.71
CA LEU A 873 -23.99 -0.07 -42.62
C LEU A 873 -23.54 -1.08 -43.68
N GLY A 874 -24.47 -1.80 -44.32
CA GLY A 874 -24.21 -2.71 -45.43
C GLY A 874 -24.35 -4.21 -45.09
N ASN A 875 -23.85 -5.04 -46.01
CA ASN A 875 -23.96 -6.50 -46.01
C ASN A 875 -22.60 -7.16 -45.71
N PHE A 876 -22.57 -8.14 -44.80
CA PHE A 876 -21.36 -8.78 -44.29
C PHE A 876 -21.45 -10.30 -44.41
N GLY A 877 -20.68 -10.87 -45.33
CA GLY A 877 -20.62 -12.30 -45.59
C GLY A 877 -19.71 -13.02 -44.59
N TYR A 878 -20.22 -14.09 -43.99
CA TYR A 878 -19.46 -14.99 -43.13
C TYR A 878 -19.55 -16.43 -43.66
N SER A 879 -18.42 -17.14 -43.73
CA SER A 879 -18.33 -18.50 -44.28
C SER A 879 -17.59 -19.44 -43.34
N GLY A 880 -18.12 -20.66 -43.17
CA GLY A 880 -17.32 -21.81 -42.73
C GLY A 880 -17.41 -22.24 -41.27
N TYR A 881 -18.39 -21.77 -40.49
CA TYR A 881 -18.55 -22.20 -39.10
C TYR A 881 -19.70 -23.19 -38.91
N THR A 882 -19.40 -24.33 -38.31
CA THR A 882 -20.36 -25.42 -38.04
C THR A 882 -20.48 -25.75 -36.55
N GLY A 883 -20.03 -24.87 -35.65
CA GLY A 883 -19.93 -25.11 -34.20
C GLY A 883 -20.69 -24.10 -33.33
N GLU A 884 -20.38 -24.08 -32.03
CA GLU A 884 -20.83 -23.09 -31.03
C GLU A 884 -19.63 -22.29 -30.52
N GLY A 885 -19.71 -20.95 -30.50
CA GLY A 885 -18.62 -20.06 -30.12
C GLY A 885 -18.53 -18.77 -30.95
N ASN A 886 -17.43 -18.03 -30.78
CA ASN A 886 -17.22 -16.73 -31.45
C ASN A 886 -17.29 -16.86 -32.97
N VAL A 887 -18.16 -16.05 -33.57
CA VAL A 887 -18.19 -15.82 -35.02
C VAL A 887 -17.08 -14.82 -35.33
N GLY A 888 -16.48 -14.93 -36.51
CA GLY A 888 -15.41 -14.02 -36.92
C GLY A 888 -15.79 -12.54 -36.84
N VAL A 889 -14.77 -11.70 -36.91
CA VAL A 889 -14.87 -10.24 -36.71
C VAL A 889 -15.60 -9.57 -37.88
N ILE A 890 -16.60 -8.74 -37.58
CA ILE A 890 -17.30 -7.91 -38.57
C ILE A 890 -16.83 -6.46 -38.39
N ASN A 891 -16.11 -5.92 -39.37
CA ASN A 891 -15.46 -4.61 -39.28
C ASN A 891 -15.82 -3.67 -40.47
N PRO A 892 -17.06 -3.15 -40.52
CA PRO A 892 -17.45 -2.21 -41.55
C PRO A 892 -16.69 -0.90 -41.41
N ALA A 893 -16.10 -0.39 -42.50
CA ALA A 893 -15.60 0.99 -42.53
C ALA A 893 -16.73 1.99 -42.18
N SER A 894 -17.97 1.70 -42.60
CA SER A 894 -19.15 2.49 -42.26
C SER A 894 -19.45 2.55 -40.75
N LEU A 895 -19.15 1.48 -40.01
CA LEU A 895 -19.34 1.41 -38.55
C LEU A 895 -18.29 2.24 -37.83
N THR A 896 -17.04 2.14 -38.28
CA THR A 896 -15.94 2.97 -37.76
C THR A 896 -16.25 4.45 -37.97
N ASN A 897 -16.62 4.85 -39.19
CA ASN A 897 -16.96 6.24 -39.50
C ASN A 897 -18.16 6.75 -38.69
N LEU A 898 -19.15 5.90 -38.44
CA LEU A 898 -20.31 6.26 -37.63
C LEU A 898 -19.87 6.55 -36.19
N VAL A 899 -19.14 5.63 -35.55
CA VAL A 899 -18.68 5.79 -34.17
C VAL A 899 -17.74 7.00 -34.02
N GLN A 900 -16.85 7.24 -34.99
CA GLN A 900 -16.01 8.45 -35.00
C GLN A 900 -16.80 9.76 -35.04
N SER A 901 -18.03 9.73 -35.56
CA SER A 901 -18.90 10.91 -35.67
C SER A 901 -19.84 11.11 -34.47
N MET A 902 -19.85 10.15 -33.53
CA MET A 902 -20.68 10.18 -32.32
C MET A 902 -20.03 11.06 -31.24
N GLY A 903 -20.86 11.68 -30.41
CA GLY A 903 -20.43 12.42 -29.23
C GLY A 903 -19.99 11.51 -28.09
N ASP A 904 -19.38 12.11 -27.07
CA ASP A 904 -18.67 11.39 -25.99
C ASP A 904 -19.59 10.46 -25.18
N ASN A 905 -20.88 10.81 -25.07
CA ASN A 905 -21.90 10.07 -24.31
C ASN A 905 -22.98 9.39 -25.18
N ASP A 906 -22.75 9.24 -26.48
CA ASP A 906 -23.76 8.63 -27.36
C ASP A 906 -23.80 7.10 -27.19
N LEU A 907 -25.02 6.54 -27.18
CA LEU A 907 -25.26 5.10 -27.25
C LEU A 907 -25.29 4.65 -28.71
N LEU A 908 -24.73 3.48 -29.01
CA LEU A 908 -24.83 2.87 -30.34
C LEU A 908 -25.83 1.72 -30.30
N THR A 909 -26.96 1.85 -31.01
CA THR A 909 -27.85 0.72 -31.28
C THR A 909 -27.63 0.16 -32.69
N LEU A 910 -27.18 -1.09 -32.77
CA LEU A 910 -27.04 -1.86 -34.00
C LEU A 910 -28.21 -2.82 -34.20
N LEU A 911 -28.73 -2.84 -35.42
CA LEU A 911 -29.81 -3.72 -35.85
C LEU A 911 -29.25 -4.74 -36.83
N VAL A 912 -29.37 -6.01 -36.47
CA VAL A 912 -28.84 -7.13 -37.23
C VAL A 912 -29.99 -7.86 -37.93
N SER A 913 -29.87 -8.01 -39.24
CA SER A 913 -30.81 -8.74 -40.08
C SER A 913 -30.13 -9.64 -41.10
N TYR A 914 -30.95 -10.35 -41.87
CA TYR A 914 -30.51 -11.26 -42.90
C TYR A 914 -30.36 -10.59 -44.28
N GLY A 915 -29.23 -10.82 -44.96
CA GLY A 915 -28.79 -10.08 -46.15
C GLY A 915 -29.18 -10.65 -47.52
N ALA A 916 -29.24 -11.99 -47.72
CA ALA A 916 -29.91 -12.71 -48.83
C ALA A 916 -29.43 -14.18 -49.04
N SER A 917 -30.39 -15.05 -49.38
CA SER A 917 -30.30 -16.42 -49.97
C SER A 917 -29.79 -17.61 -49.12
N ALA A 918 -30.71 -18.56 -48.90
CA ALA A 918 -30.63 -19.87 -48.23
C ALA A 918 -30.97 -19.95 -46.71
N ASN A 919 -31.76 -20.97 -46.35
CA ASN A 919 -32.23 -21.30 -44.99
C ASN A 919 -31.09 -21.39 -43.96
N GLY A 920 -31.18 -20.67 -42.83
CA GLY A 920 -30.21 -20.78 -41.75
C GLY A 920 -30.64 -20.12 -40.44
N GLN A 921 -30.19 -20.66 -39.30
CA GLN A 921 -30.50 -20.16 -37.96
C GLN A 921 -29.25 -19.58 -37.30
N TRP A 922 -29.39 -18.44 -36.60
CA TRP A 922 -28.33 -17.78 -35.80
C TRP A 922 -28.88 -17.40 -34.43
N ARG A 923 -28.18 -17.79 -33.37
CA ARG A 923 -28.56 -17.47 -31.99
C ARG A 923 -27.42 -16.70 -31.31
N ILE A 924 -27.74 -15.64 -30.59
CA ILE A 924 -26.77 -14.77 -29.88
C ILE A 924 -27.21 -14.67 -28.42
N ALA A 925 -26.26 -14.69 -27.49
CA ALA A 925 -26.56 -14.56 -26.06
C ALA A 925 -26.62 -13.07 -25.64
N SER A 926 -27.52 -12.72 -24.71
CA SER A 926 -27.41 -11.43 -24.01
C SER A 926 -26.27 -11.46 -23.00
N ARG A 927 -25.96 -10.26 -22.49
CA ARG A 927 -25.05 -10.02 -21.37
C ARG A 927 -25.40 -10.81 -20.12
N GLU A 928 -26.65 -11.10 -19.83
CA GLU A 928 -27.09 -11.79 -18.60
C GLU A 928 -27.00 -13.32 -18.72
N ALA A 929 -26.67 -13.86 -19.90
CA ALA A 929 -26.59 -15.30 -20.12
C ALA A 929 -25.35 -15.91 -19.44
N THR A 930 -25.57 -16.74 -18.42
CA THR A 930 -24.53 -17.54 -17.74
C THR A 930 -24.35 -18.94 -18.33
N ALA A 931 -25.31 -19.38 -19.13
CA ALA A 931 -25.27 -20.64 -19.85
C ALA A 931 -25.94 -20.50 -21.21
N THR A 932 -25.49 -21.34 -22.14
CA THR A 932 -26.07 -21.44 -23.48
C THR A 932 -27.28 -22.38 -23.49
N GLU A 933 -28.20 -22.15 -24.43
CA GLU A 933 -29.43 -22.93 -24.63
C GLU A 933 -29.18 -24.41 -24.99
N THR A 934 -27.96 -24.72 -25.40
CA THR A 934 -27.46 -26.07 -25.72
C THR A 934 -26.73 -26.71 -24.54
N SER A 935 -26.46 -25.94 -23.49
CA SER A 935 -25.66 -26.28 -22.32
C SER A 935 -24.21 -26.67 -22.62
N ALA A 936 -23.71 -26.43 -23.84
CA ALA A 936 -22.36 -26.84 -24.23
C ALA A 936 -21.28 -25.84 -23.82
N LEU A 937 -21.66 -24.59 -23.51
CA LEU A 937 -20.79 -23.54 -22.96
C LEU A 937 -21.43 -22.92 -21.71
N THR A 938 -20.64 -22.75 -20.65
CA THR A 938 -21.01 -22.17 -19.34
C THR A 938 -19.94 -21.17 -18.88
N GLY A 939 -20.34 -20.03 -18.33
CA GLY A 939 -19.44 -18.97 -17.86
C GLY A 939 -20.17 -17.89 -17.05
N PRO A 940 -19.45 -16.98 -16.37
CA PRO A 940 -20.06 -15.84 -15.70
C PRO A 940 -20.92 -14.99 -16.66
N ALA A 941 -21.85 -14.20 -16.13
CA ALA A 941 -22.60 -13.24 -16.96
C ALA A 941 -21.63 -12.32 -17.73
N GLY A 942 -21.96 -12.03 -18.99
CA GLY A 942 -21.17 -11.21 -19.91
C GLY A 942 -20.22 -12.02 -20.79
N THR A 943 -19.89 -13.26 -20.42
CA THR A 943 -18.91 -14.11 -21.14
C THR A 943 -19.27 -14.33 -22.61
N PHE A 944 -20.56 -14.36 -22.93
CA PHE A 944 -21.08 -14.77 -24.23
C PHE A 944 -21.77 -13.64 -25.00
N ALA A 945 -21.78 -12.42 -24.47
CA ALA A 945 -22.39 -11.25 -25.11
C ALA A 945 -21.71 -10.90 -26.43
N ALA A 946 -22.44 -10.29 -27.35
CA ALA A 946 -21.79 -9.61 -28.48
C ALA A 946 -20.92 -8.47 -27.95
N ARG A 947 -19.75 -8.25 -28.54
CA ARG A 947 -18.84 -7.18 -28.11
C ARG A 947 -18.42 -6.30 -29.27
N LEU A 948 -18.13 -5.04 -28.98
CA LEU A 948 -17.58 -4.07 -29.91
C LEU A 948 -16.13 -3.80 -29.50
N ASP A 949 -15.19 -4.15 -30.38
CA ASP A 949 -13.76 -3.96 -30.21
C ASP A 949 -13.34 -2.68 -30.94
N PHE A 950 -12.63 -1.79 -30.25
CA PHE A 950 -12.09 -0.54 -30.79
C PHE A 950 -10.58 -0.66 -30.96
N ASP A 951 -10.07 -0.56 -32.18
CA ASP A 951 -8.64 -0.49 -32.44
C ASP A 951 -8.24 0.99 -32.54
N VAL A 952 -7.59 1.51 -31.50
CA VAL A 952 -7.13 2.90 -31.44
C VAL A 952 -5.67 2.98 -31.86
N THR A 953 -5.33 3.94 -32.73
CA THR A 953 -3.93 4.30 -33.01
C THR A 953 -3.78 5.61 -32.31
N TYR A 954 -3.12 5.56 -31.17
CA TYR A 954 -2.69 6.77 -30.53
C TYR A 954 -1.56 7.34 -31.39
N GLY A 955 -1.79 8.51 -31.98
CA GLY A 955 -0.69 9.33 -32.47
C GLY A 955 0.01 9.86 -31.23
N GLY A 956 1.24 9.43 -31.00
CA GLY A 956 1.95 9.70 -29.76
C GLY A 956 2.01 11.19 -29.43
N VAL A 957 2.15 11.49 -28.14
CA VAL A 957 2.12 12.87 -27.66
C VAL A 957 3.31 13.59 -28.24
N LEU A 958 3.08 14.75 -28.86
CA LEU A 958 4.17 15.46 -29.50
C LEU A 958 5.15 15.99 -28.44
N GLY A 959 6.38 15.47 -28.45
CA GLY A 959 7.39 15.66 -27.40
C GLY A 959 7.67 14.42 -26.56
N ASP A 960 6.81 13.41 -26.61
CA ASP A 960 7.00 12.10 -25.99
C ASP A 960 7.87 11.27 -26.94
N TYR A 961 9.15 11.20 -26.64
CA TYR A 961 10.16 10.60 -27.48
C TYR A 961 10.34 9.11 -27.19
N ASN A 962 9.72 8.58 -26.14
CA ASN A 962 9.76 7.16 -25.80
C ASN A 962 8.45 6.41 -26.14
N ASP A 963 7.42 7.14 -26.64
CA ASP A 963 6.10 6.66 -27.05
C ASP A 963 5.27 6.07 -25.89
N ASP A 964 5.48 6.51 -24.65
CA ASP A 964 4.79 5.99 -23.46
C ASP A 964 3.46 6.71 -23.11
N GLY A 965 3.11 7.75 -23.86
CA GLY A 965 1.88 8.51 -23.73
C GLY A 965 1.98 9.73 -22.80
N VAL A 966 3.16 10.00 -22.25
CA VAL A 966 3.44 11.15 -21.37
C VAL A 966 4.73 11.82 -21.81
N VAL A 967 4.77 13.15 -21.84
CA VAL A 967 6.00 13.92 -22.05
C VAL A 967 6.68 14.13 -20.70
N ASP A 968 7.69 13.34 -20.35
CA ASP A 968 8.38 13.41 -19.06
C ASP A 968 9.92 13.34 -19.16
N ALA A 969 10.59 13.10 -18.03
CA ALA A 969 12.06 13.06 -17.99
C ALA A 969 12.67 11.85 -18.74
N ALA A 970 11.90 10.79 -18.95
CA ALA A 970 12.32 9.64 -19.75
C ALA A 970 12.47 10.04 -21.22
N ASP A 971 11.63 10.92 -21.75
CA ASP A 971 11.76 11.43 -23.12
C ASP A 971 13.00 12.29 -23.32
N TYR A 972 13.38 13.06 -22.31
CA TYR A 972 14.67 13.77 -22.35
C TYR A 972 15.84 12.80 -22.46
N THR A 973 15.72 11.64 -21.83
CA THR A 973 16.74 10.58 -21.92
C THR A 973 16.79 10.03 -23.34
N VAL A 974 15.64 9.83 -23.99
CA VAL A 974 15.58 9.39 -25.39
C VAL A 974 16.08 10.46 -26.37
N TRP A 975 15.72 11.73 -26.18
CA TRP A 975 16.27 12.86 -26.94
C TRP A 975 17.79 12.94 -26.81
N ARG A 976 18.29 12.92 -25.57
CA ARG A 976 19.74 13.04 -25.30
C ARG A 976 20.53 11.87 -25.89
N ASP A 977 20.02 10.65 -25.75
CA ASP A 977 20.77 9.43 -26.09
C ASP A 977 20.65 9.08 -27.58
N SER A 978 19.66 9.60 -28.29
CA SER A 978 19.48 9.42 -29.74
C SER A 978 20.46 10.25 -30.59
N GLY A 979 21.12 11.26 -30.01
CA GLY A 979 22.16 12.03 -30.68
C GLY A 979 21.66 12.81 -31.91
N SER A 980 21.94 12.32 -33.13
CA SER A 980 21.46 12.91 -34.39
C SER A 980 20.37 12.07 -35.06
N ALA A 981 19.96 10.96 -34.42
CA ALA A 981 18.92 10.09 -34.93
C ALA A 981 17.54 10.74 -34.78
N PRO A 982 16.60 10.52 -35.71
CA PRO A 982 15.24 11.02 -35.61
C PRO A 982 14.53 10.49 -34.36
N LEU A 983 13.65 11.31 -33.79
CA LEU A 983 12.91 11.00 -32.58
C LEU A 983 11.45 10.64 -32.92
N PRO A 984 10.82 9.73 -32.15
CA PRO A 984 9.36 9.56 -32.17
C PRO A 984 8.64 10.88 -31.89
N ASN A 985 7.42 11.08 -32.38
CA ASN A 985 6.56 12.24 -32.08
C ASN A 985 7.21 13.64 -32.20
N GLU A 986 8.17 13.80 -33.10
CA GLU A 986 8.87 15.07 -33.40
C GLU A 986 8.07 15.96 -34.39
N GLU A 987 8.02 17.28 -34.17
CA GLU A 987 7.29 18.22 -35.05
C GLU A 987 8.13 19.40 -35.55
N VAL A 988 9.01 19.95 -34.71
CA VAL A 988 9.74 21.20 -35.01
C VAL A 988 10.99 21.01 -35.87
N SER A 989 11.65 19.84 -35.82
CA SER A 989 12.76 19.47 -36.71
C SER A 989 12.70 18.01 -37.18
N PRO A 990 11.65 17.59 -37.90
CA PRO A 990 11.47 16.18 -38.25
C PRO A 990 12.65 15.61 -39.04
N GLY A 991 13.18 14.49 -38.56
CA GLY A 991 14.33 13.79 -39.12
C GLY A 991 15.67 14.16 -38.49
N VAL A 992 15.71 15.18 -37.61
CA VAL A 992 16.94 15.78 -37.10
C VAL A 992 16.77 16.15 -35.63
N ASN A 993 17.29 15.31 -34.74
CA ASN A 993 17.37 15.62 -33.32
C ASN A 993 18.32 16.80 -33.08
N ASP A 994 17.74 17.96 -32.76
CA ASP A 994 18.47 19.17 -32.44
C ASP A 994 17.90 19.91 -31.22
N ILE A 995 18.42 21.11 -30.97
CA ILE A 995 18.04 21.91 -29.80
C ILE A 995 16.57 22.39 -29.87
N ALA A 996 15.97 22.47 -31.06
CA ALA A 996 14.58 22.82 -31.21
C ALA A 996 13.68 21.71 -30.65
N ASP A 997 14.03 20.43 -30.85
CA ASP A 997 13.29 19.29 -30.27
C ASP A 997 13.39 19.27 -28.74
N TYR A 998 14.54 19.63 -28.16
CA TYR A 998 14.65 19.80 -26.71
C TYR A 998 13.77 20.92 -26.18
N LEU A 999 13.78 22.07 -26.85
CA LEU A 999 12.94 23.20 -26.45
C LEU A 999 11.45 22.87 -26.60
N TYR A 1000 11.10 22.03 -27.57
CA TYR A 1000 9.72 21.58 -27.81
C TYR A 1000 9.25 20.57 -26.77
N TRP A 1001 10.10 19.60 -26.41
CA TRP A 1001 9.86 18.71 -25.27
C TRP A 1001 9.71 19.50 -23.97
N ALA A 1002 10.62 20.46 -23.71
CA ALA A 1002 10.56 21.27 -22.49
C ALA A 1002 9.32 22.15 -22.40
N GLU A 1003 8.80 22.64 -23.54
CA GLU A 1003 7.54 23.39 -23.60
C GLU A 1003 6.31 22.50 -23.30
N ARG A 1004 6.46 21.18 -23.49
CA ARG A 1004 5.38 20.20 -23.33
C ARG A 1004 5.60 19.22 -22.19
N TYR A 1005 6.58 19.44 -21.32
CA TYR A 1005 6.81 18.59 -20.16
C TYR A 1005 5.54 18.51 -19.29
N GLY A 1006 5.07 17.30 -19.02
CA GLY A 1006 3.80 17.00 -18.37
C GLY A 1006 2.60 16.89 -19.32
N ALA A 1007 2.77 17.06 -20.64
CA ALA A 1007 1.71 16.81 -21.60
C ALA A 1007 1.43 15.31 -21.67
N THR A 1008 0.17 14.94 -21.52
CA THR A 1008 -0.30 13.55 -21.58
C THR A 1008 -1.25 13.40 -22.75
N ASP A 1009 -1.33 12.19 -23.29
CA ASP A 1009 -2.34 11.90 -24.30
C ASP A 1009 -3.71 11.91 -23.61
N THR A 1010 -4.55 12.93 -23.87
CA THR A 1010 -5.83 13.13 -23.16
C THR A 1010 -6.92 12.12 -23.54
N GLY A 1011 -6.54 10.90 -23.91
CA GLY A 1011 -7.44 9.76 -24.13
C GLY A 1011 -7.73 8.94 -22.87
N LEU A 1012 -7.05 9.19 -21.74
CA LEU A 1012 -7.37 8.63 -20.42
C LEU A 1012 -7.24 9.76 -19.37
N PRO A 1013 -8.11 9.83 -18.35
CA PRO A 1013 -8.20 10.98 -17.47
C PRO A 1013 -6.98 11.07 -16.54
N ALA A 1014 -6.24 12.18 -16.61
CA ALA A 1014 -5.12 12.49 -15.72
C ALA A 1014 -5.50 13.58 -14.70
N THR A 1015 -5.20 13.34 -13.44
CA THR A 1015 -5.27 14.30 -12.32
C THR A 1015 -3.96 15.10 -12.21
N ALA A 1016 -4.08 16.40 -11.90
CA ALA A 1016 -2.98 17.36 -11.92
C ALA A 1016 -2.04 17.27 -10.70
N VAL A 1017 -0.73 17.48 -10.91
CA VAL A 1017 0.30 17.65 -9.86
C VAL A 1017 0.98 19.04 -10.01
N PRO A 1018 1.29 19.78 -8.93
CA PRO A 1018 1.98 21.08 -8.99
C PRO A 1018 3.53 20.96 -8.98
N GLU A 1019 4.23 21.80 -9.76
CA GLU A 1019 5.70 21.86 -9.88
C GLU A 1019 6.43 22.61 -8.73
N PRO A 1020 7.69 22.22 -8.39
CA PRO A 1020 8.65 23.12 -7.76
C PRO A 1020 9.85 23.51 -8.66
N ALA A 1021 10.17 24.82 -8.62
CA ALA A 1021 11.50 25.44 -8.63
C ALA A 1021 12.31 25.62 -9.94
N THR A 1022 11.78 26.41 -10.88
CA THR A 1022 12.50 27.00 -12.04
C THR A 1022 13.68 27.93 -11.66
N LEU A 1023 13.83 28.32 -10.39
CA LEU A 1023 14.85 29.28 -9.94
C LEU A 1023 16.27 28.69 -9.82
N LEU A 1024 16.43 27.37 -9.74
CA LEU A 1024 17.75 26.72 -9.63
C LEU A 1024 18.47 26.58 -10.98
N MET A 1025 17.73 26.47 -12.09
CA MET A 1025 18.29 26.29 -13.43
C MET A 1025 18.90 27.59 -14.01
N ILE A 1026 18.37 28.76 -13.66
CA ILE A 1026 18.89 30.06 -14.15
C ILE A 1026 20.27 30.37 -13.53
N ALA A 1027 20.55 29.88 -12.32
CA ALA A 1027 21.85 30.05 -11.69
C ALA A 1027 22.96 29.19 -12.34
N ALA A 1028 22.62 28.00 -12.83
CA ALA A 1028 23.58 27.07 -13.46
C ALA A 1028 24.01 27.53 -14.87
N VAL A 1029 23.10 28.12 -15.65
CA VAL A 1029 23.38 28.57 -17.03
C VAL A 1029 24.24 29.85 -17.05
N ALA A 1030 24.15 30.70 -16.02
CA ALA A 1030 25.00 31.88 -15.90
C ALA A 1030 26.47 31.52 -15.57
N ALA A 1031 26.71 30.43 -14.82
CA ALA A 1031 28.04 29.97 -14.46
C ALA A 1031 28.76 29.26 -15.64
N GLY A 1032 28.03 28.55 -16.50
CA GLY A 1032 28.60 27.83 -17.65
C GLY A 1032 29.14 28.72 -18.78
N ASN A 1033 28.66 29.97 -18.89
CA ASN A 1033 29.02 30.86 -20.01
C ASN A 1033 30.28 31.71 -19.78
N LEU A 1034 30.83 31.76 -18.55
CA LEU A 1034 32.04 32.54 -18.24
C LEU A 1034 33.35 31.74 -18.33
N SER A 1035 33.31 30.41 -18.50
CA SER A 1035 34.52 29.56 -18.57
C SER A 1035 35.01 29.23 -19.99
N ARG A 1036 34.40 29.80 -21.05
CA ARG A 1036 34.82 29.58 -22.45
C ARG A 1036 35.53 30.74 -23.15
N ARG A 1037 36.03 31.76 -22.45
CA ARG A 1037 36.98 32.73 -23.04
C ARG A 1037 38.12 33.13 -22.08
N ARG A 1038 39.30 32.57 -22.39
CA ARG A 1038 40.68 32.85 -21.95
C ARG A 1038 41.16 32.22 -20.66
#